data_AF-R7L8F2-F1
#
_entry.id   AF-R7L8F2-F1
#
_cell.length_a   1.000
_cell.length_b   1.000
_cell.length_c   1.000
_cell.angle_alpha   90.00
_cell.angle_beta   90.00
_cell.angle_gamma   90.00
#
_symmetry.space_group_name_H-M   'P 1'
#
loop_
_entity.id
_entity.type
_entity.pdbx_description
1 polymer ?
#
loop_
_entity_poly.entity_id
_entity_poly.type
_entity_poly.pdbx_seq_one_letter_code
_entity_poly.pdbx_strand_id
1 'polypeptide(L)'
;MFRNIFLATIFCLSFNCMFAEQSGETNILSENPFMDTASYKLPGMSKVSMNDKGTVLSIDTTSSSDQWHKFLEFKPGIFQPNKLYTIEIKYKISEIGDEGMLFFIVRNLKKAENGVIDDLASVTPVSTSEKYKVARLIFKTPEDSSDYAFVIHGHKKFKAKVKGLKIFDGFDSSCAYKPSPDAEPYEAEIKKLPTGCEDFEVALPQPAENAPTLNAKDFGVSEDAAGWENFANLQKAIDECKKVKAAKLVLNKGNYKIYNLKNSAPLNFNGMENFEFDASGSTLTFWKSGGAHFDIRNCQKVKFSNINIDWNWKDDPIVSIVKIENCGELQDKTKYIDLKFTEYEKFPKRDNLRTAILVTYNPKDKSRTNDWGIGIALGASKQQGMKYEWLSDNILRMSGPQITRFPEKGKEMFLQHYYYDRNAFQLYDNKNMTLQNINIYSVPGHAFVVGGTQQYFQFLNVNIKLPPNSDRPKITCSADHLHFTRSCGYFKMIGCEFSYGVDDCANFHDCSGFARRHTDYSLMTQNTEGFPKGTKVELRQGDYSPANFIGTVKETIPVNPAKRVYEVVFEEKLPEQKYDGFVMFNTAYNTHNLLIKDCHFHDTVCRGLLILCRDTTIENCRFERHNMGALKFETGYTFNVWSEGYGVKNVVVRNCKFYKSNIAEHKHGGYARDIFMGVYMKKDPTDVGTMYPIISDILIENNIFEESSGLIAYISSTGNVTIRNNKFINNESMKSDFPYRAGFYVTYSSNTKIVNNTWVQSKYAPYPAVFYDPATTKKLIAKGNKIISE
;
A
#
# COMPACT_ATOMS: atom_id res chain seq x y z
N MET A 1 -21.17 37.31 -63.63
CA MET A 1 -20.76 36.31 -64.63
C MET A 1 -20.64 34.98 -63.89
N PHE A 2 -21.70 34.16 -63.83
CA PHE A 2 -21.94 32.99 -64.73
C PHE A 2 -20.68 32.11 -64.84
N ARG A 3 -20.62 30.79 -64.57
CA ARG A 3 -21.58 29.66 -64.51
C ARG A 3 -20.78 28.44 -63.96
N ASN A 4 -21.28 27.62 -63.01
CA ASN A 4 -21.84 26.23 -63.18
C ASN A 4 -20.83 25.18 -63.73
N ILE A 5 -20.63 23.92 -63.26
CA ILE A 5 -21.47 22.81 -62.73
C ILE A 5 -20.49 21.70 -62.21
N PHE A 6 -20.61 21.15 -60.99
CA PHE A 6 -21.16 19.82 -60.61
C PHE A 6 -20.70 18.57 -61.43
N LEU A 7 -19.91 17.66 -60.82
CA LEU A 7 -20.26 16.26 -60.47
C LEU A 7 -19.03 15.36 -60.22
N ALA A 8 -19.06 14.72 -59.05
CA ALA A 8 -18.60 13.37 -58.70
C ALA A 8 -17.52 12.67 -59.55
N THR A 9 -16.39 12.36 -58.93
CA THR A 9 -15.93 10.96 -58.82
C THR A 9 -15.14 10.81 -57.52
N ILE A 10 -15.58 9.85 -56.73
CA ILE A 10 -14.99 9.37 -55.49
C ILE A 10 -13.57 8.87 -55.77
N PHE A 11 -12.58 9.49 -55.16
CA PHE A 11 -11.34 8.82 -54.78
C PHE A 11 -11.12 9.07 -53.30
N CYS A 12 -11.48 8.08 -52.49
CA CYS A 12 -10.93 7.90 -51.16
C CYS A 12 -9.41 7.83 -51.28
N LEU A 13 -8.74 8.96 -51.16
CA LEU A 13 -7.36 8.99 -50.69
C LEU A 13 -7.43 8.68 -49.20
N SER A 14 -7.49 7.38 -48.92
CA SER A 14 -6.96 6.80 -47.69
C SER A 14 -5.59 7.43 -47.46
N PHE A 15 -5.52 8.40 -46.55
CA PHE A 15 -4.29 8.63 -45.80
C PHE A 15 -4.07 7.37 -44.99
N ASN A 16 -3.48 6.37 -45.65
CA ASN A 16 -2.70 5.36 -45.00
C ASN A 16 -1.57 6.14 -44.31
N CYS A 17 -1.79 6.51 -43.05
CA CYS A 17 -0.70 6.58 -42.11
C CYS A 17 -0.08 5.19 -42.14
N MET A 18 0.95 5.02 -42.97
CA MET A 18 1.96 4.01 -42.78
C MET A 18 2.59 4.29 -41.42
N PHE A 19 1.91 3.88 -40.34
CA PHE A 19 2.62 3.31 -39.23
C PHE A 19 3.26 2.07 -39.83
N ALA A 20 4.56 2.18 -40.13
CA ALA A 20 5.37 0.99 -40.21
C ALA A 20 4.98 0.13 -39.01
N GLU A 21 4.53 -1.09 -39.27
CA GLU A 21 4.66 -2.15 -38.30
C GLU A 21 6.11 -2.08 -37.83
N GLN A 22 6.36 -1.50 -36.65
CA GLN A 22 7.57 -1.84 -35.91
C GLN A 22 7.33 -3.27 -35.44
N SER A 23 7.51 -4.21 -36.38
CA SER A 23 7.98 -5.54 -36.07
C SER A 23 9.06 -5.39 -35.01
N GLY A 24 8.85 -6.03 -33.86
CA GLY A 24 9.68 -5.89 -32.67
C GLY A 24 11.08 -6.47 -32.82
N GLU A 25 11.87 -5.95 -33.76
CA GLU A 25 13.32 -6.03 -33.71
C GLU A 25 13.80 -4.97 -32.72
N THR A 26 13.96 -5.39 -31.47
CA THR A 26 14.71 -4.62 -30.47
C THR A 26 16.15 -4.49 -30.95
N ASN A 27 16.59 -3.29 -31.30
CA ASN A 27 17.99 -3.08 -31.65
C ASN A 27 18.80 -2.93 -30.37
N ILE A 28 19.82 -3.77 -30.23
CA ILE A 28 20.78 -3.64 -29.14
C ILE A 28 21.63 -2.40 -29.43
N LEU A 29 21.35 -1.31 -28.71
CA LEU A 29 22.09 -0.05 -28.83
C LEU A 29 23.42 -0.13 -28.10
N SER A 30 23.51 -0.98 -27.08
CA SER A 30 24.74 -1.22 -26.33
C SER A 30 24.70 -2.58 -25.65
N GLU A 31 25.77 -3.37 -25.80
CA GLU A 31 25.98 -4.64 -25.09
C GLU A 31 27.36 -4.65 -24.41
N ASN A 32 27.36 -4.88 -23.09
CA ASN A 32 28.55 -4.76 -22.24
C ASN A 32 29.31 -3.43 -22.39
N PRO A 33 28.65 -2.27 -22.27
CA PRO A 33 29.32 -0.97 -22.37
C PRO A 33 30.41 -0.73 -21.31
N PHE A 34 30.56 -1.58 -20.30
CA PHE A 34 31.71 -1.54 -19.39
C PHE A 34 33.07 -1.64 -20.11
N MET A 35 33.09 -2.10 -21.36
CA MET A 35 34.32 -2.13 -22.17
C MET A 35 34.61 -0.79 -22.90
N ASP A 36 33.63 0.11 -23.03
CA ASP A 36 33.83 1.43 -23.62
C ASP A 36 34.06 2.48 -22.53
N THR A 37 35.31 2.62 -22.11
CA THR A 37 35.68 3.55 -21.03
C THR A 37 35.45 5.02 -21.40
N ALA A 38 35.21 5.35 -22.68
CA ALA A 38 34.86 6.70 -23.10
C ALA A 38 33.38 7.02 -22.84
N SER A 39 32.51 6.02 -22.64
CA SER A 39 31.06 6.23 -22.49
C SER A 39 30.60 6.46 -21.05
N TYR A 40 31.46 6.31 -20.04
CA TYR A 40 31.09 6.46 -18.63
C TYR A 40 32.21 7.04 -17.75
N LYS A 41 31.84 7.44 -16.53
CA LYS A 41 32.76 7.84 -15.43
C LYS A 41 32.62 6.87 -14.26
N LEU A 42 33.69 6.75 -13.47
CA LEU A 42 33.70 5.99 -12.19
C LEU A 42 33.98 6.93 -11.01
N PRO A 43 32.97 7.63 -10.46
CA PRO A 43 33.18 8.59 -9.37
C PRO A 43 33.72 7.95 -8.08
N GLY A 44 33.52 6.64 -7.89
CA GLY A 44 33.91 5.89 -6.70
C GLY A 44 35.08 4.92 -6.93
N MET A 45 36.14 5.31 -7.65
CA MET A 45 37.24 4.41 -8.06
C MET A 45 37.86 3.57 -6.92
N SER A 46 37.86 4.05 -5.67
CA SER A 46 38.37 3.29 -4.52
C SER A 46 37.46 2.14 -4.06
N LYS A 47 36.19 2.13 -4.49
CA LYS A 47 35.13 1.20 -4.08
C LYS A 47 34.72 0.25 -5.20
N VAL A 48 35.30 0.42 -6.38
CA VAL A 48 34.98 -0.38 -7.56
C VAL A 48 36.22 -0.95 -8.21
N SER A 49 36.10 -2.15 -8.76
CA SER A 49 37.14 -2.74 -9.60
C SER A 49 36.50 -3.45 -10.79
N MET A 50 37.22 -3.46 -11.91
CA MET A 50 36.82 -4.20 -13.10
C MET A 50 37.66 -5.47 -13.19
N ASN A 51 37.08 -6.58 -13.65
CA ASN A 51 37.87 -7.76 -13.99
C ASN A 51 38.78 -7.49 -15.20
N ASP A 52 39.78 -8.35 -15.42
CA ASP A 52 40.77 -8.21 -16.52
C ASP A 52 40.14 -8.08 -17.91
N LYS A 53 38.93 -8.61 -18.09
CA LYS A 53 38.19 -8.57 -19.36
C LYS A 53 37.26 -7.36 -19.50
N GLY A 54 37.17 -6.44 -18.54
CA GLY A 54 36.29 -5.28 -18.64
C GLY A 54 34.78 -5.58 -18.57
N THR A 55 34.38 -6.79 -18.15
CA THR A 55 33.00 -7.32 -18.29
C THR A 55 32.23 -7.41 -16.98
N VAL A 56 32.92 -7.32 -15.84
CA VAL A 56 32.32 -7.44 -14.51
C VAL A 56 32.82 -6.30 -13.62
N LEU A 57 31.89 -5.44 -13.21
CA LEU A 57 32.10 -4.40 -12.21
C LEU A 57 31.87 -5.00 -10.82
N SER A 58 32.93 -5.05 -10.01
CA SER A 58 32.85 -5.40 -8.58
C SER A 58 32.75 -4.13 -7.75
N ILE A 59 31.90 -4.14 -6.74
CA ILE A 59 31.62 -3.02 -5.83
C ILE A 59 31.80 -3.52 -4.40
N ASP A 60 32.59 -2.82 -3.59
CA ASP A 60 32.78 -3.11 -2.16
C ASP A 60 32.74 -1.79 -1.36
N THR A 61 31.71 -1.65 -0.53
CA THR A 61 31.54 -0.50 0.36
C THR A 61 31.67 -0.86 1.83
N THR A 62 32.05 -2.10 2.16
CA THR A 62 32.02 -2.62 3.53
C THR A 62 32.99 -1.90 4.48
N SER A 63 34.09 -1.38 3.96
CA SER A 63 35.07 -0.57 4.68
C SER A 63 34.73 0.93 4.71
N SER A 64 33.71 1.40 3.98
CA SER A 64 33.38 2.82 3.88
C SER A 64 32.57 3.31 5.08
N SER A 65 32.84 4.53 5.52
CA SER A 65 32.03 5.28 6.49
C SER A 65 30.96 6.16 5.84
N ASP A 66 31.02 6.40 4.52
CA ASP A 66 30.03 7.23 3.85
C ASP A 66 28.69 6.50 3.75
N GLN A 67 27.60 7.25 3.79
CA GLN A 67 26.26 6.67 3.62
C GLN A 67 25.86 6.52 2.15
N TRP A 68 26.33 7.39 1.26
CA TRP A 68 25.97 7.38 -0.16
C TRP A 68 27.19 7.24 -1.04
N HIS A 69 27.02 6.52 -2.15
CA HIS A 69 28.10 6.17 -3.06
C HIS A 69 27.63 6.28 -4.52
N LYS A 70 28.46 6.89 -5.36
CA LYS A 70 28.30 6.88 -6.82
C LYS A 70 29.38 5.97 -7.41
N PHE A 71 28.99 4.95 -8.15
CA PHE A 71 29.94 3.96 -8.69
C PHE A 71 30.18 4.16 -10.17
N LEU A 72 29.12 4.36 -10.93
CA LEU A 72 29.18 4.47 -12.38
C LEU A 72 28.13 5.47 -12.87
N GLU A 73 28.53 6.32 -13.80
CA GLU A 73 27.66 7.30 -14.46
C GLU A 73 27.94 7.29 -15.96
N PHE A 74 26.96 6.90 -16.77
CA PHE A 74 27.06 7.02 -18.23
C PHE A 74 27.03 8.48 -18.66
N LYS A 75 27.72 8.81 -19.74
CA LYS A 75 27.56 10.11 -20.39
C LYS A 75 26.14 10.23 -20.96
N PRO A 76 25.48 11.39 -20.85
CA PRO A 76 24.22 11.64 -21.54
C PRO A 76 24.37 11.56 -23.06
N GLY A 77 23.25 11.39 -23.77
CA GLY A 77 23.20 11.35 -25.24
C GLY A 77 22.89 9.98 -25.87
N ILE A 78 22.80 8.90 -25.08
CA ILE A 78 22.39 7.57 -25.56
C ILE A 78 20.87 7.52 -25.84
N PHE A 79 20.07 8.28 -25.07
CA PHE A 79 18.62 8.25 -25.16
C PHE A 79 18.06 9.38 -26.03
N GLN A 80 17.34 8.99 -27.08
CA GLN A 80 16.64 9.88 -27.99
C GLN A 80 15.32 10.36 -27.37
N PRO A 81 14.81 11.55 -27.75
CA PRO A 81 13.53 12.07 -27.27
C PRO A 81 12.33 11.15 -27.56
N ASN A 82 11.35 11.15 -26.67
CA ASN A 82 10.05 10.49 -26.85
C ASN A 82 10.11 9.01 -27.24
N LYS A 83 11.19 8.31 -26.87
CA LYS A 83 11.45 6.93 -27.28
C LYS A 83 11.44 5.99 -26.08
N LEU A 84 10.94 4.78 -26.31
CA LEU A 84 10.88 3.72 -25.32
C LEU A 84 12.20 2.97 -25.27
N TYR A 85 12.68 2.68 -24.07
CA TYR A 85 13.91 1.93 -23.83
C TYR A 85 13.70 0.86 -22.77
N THR A 86 14.51 -0.19 -22.88
CA THR A 86 14.68 -1.18 -21.82
C THR A 86 16.17 -1.35 -21.53
N ILE A 87 16.52 -1.38 -20.24
CA ILE A 87 17.85 -1.72 -19.74
C ILE A 87 17.76 -3.05 -18.99
N GLU A 88 18.64 -3.98 -19.32
CA GLU A 88 18.83 -5.21 -18.57
C GLU A 88 20.23 -5.27 -17.98
N ILE A 89 20.33 -5.71 -16.73
CA ILE A 89 21.60 -5.81 -16.04
C ILE A 89 21.61 -6.99 -15.09
N LYS A 90 22.68 -7.78 -15.11
CA LYS A 90 22.86 -8.92 -14.19
C LYS A 90 23.61 -8.46 -12.95
N TYR A 91 23.12 -8.81 -11.78
CA TYR A 91 23.75 -8.46 -10.50
C TYR A 91 23.80 -9.64 -9.54
N LYS A 92 24.75 -9.62 -8.62
CA LYS A 92 24.85 -10.52 -7.47
C LYS A 92 25.30 -9.68 -6.28
N ILE A 93 24.56 -9.72 -5.16
CA ILE A 93 24.99 -9.13 -3.89
C ILE A 93 25.46 -10.30 -3.00
N SER A 94 26.73 -10.31 -2.60
CA SER A 94 27.29 -11.35 -1.75
C SER A 94 27.23 -11.02 -0.27
N GLU A 95 27.21 -9.73 0.07
CA GLU A 95 27.15 -9.23 1.44
C GLU A 95 26.31 -7.96 1.47
N ILE A 96 25.46 -7.80 2.47
CA ILE A 96 24.68 -6.58 2.67
C ILE A 96 24.57 -6.28 4.16
N GLY A 97 24.96 -5.08 4.56
CA GLY A 97 24.79 -4.59 5.91
C GLY A 97 23.39 -4.02 6.14
N ASP A 98 23.14 -3.58 7.37
CA ASP A 98 21.89 -2.91 7.73
C ASP A 98 21.62 -1.70 6.85
N GLU A 99 20.42 -1.65 6.26
CA GLU A 99 19.98 -0.62 5.30
C GLU A 99 20.86 -0.51 4.03
N GLY A 100 21.72 -1.50 3.75
CA GLY A 100 22.46 -1.56 2.49
C GLY A 100 21.53 -1.65 1.28
N MET A 101 21.82 -0.86 0.24
CA MET A 101 21.04 -0.85 -1.02
C MET A 101 21.95 -0.60 -2.22
N LEU A 102 21.72 -1.35 -3.30
CA LEU A 102 22.27 -1.08 -4.64
C LEU A 102 21.16 -0.41 -5.47
N PHE A 103 21.51 0.57 -6.30
CA PHE A 103 20.55 1.25 -7.16
C PHE A 103 21.01 1.22 -8.61
N PHE A 104 20.09 0.87 -9.50
CA PHE A 104 20.17 1.09 -10.94
C PHE A 104 19.14 2.15 -11.29
N ILE A 105 19.55 3.25 -11.91
CA ILE A 105 18.69 4.42 -12.12
C ILE A 105 18.91 5.00 -13.51
N VAL A 106 17.84 5.46 -14.15
CA VAL A 106 17.91 6.38 -15.29
C VAL A 106 17.45 7.75 -14.83
N ARG A 107 18.35 8.73 -14.84
CA ARG A 107 18.21 10.02 -14.15
C ARG A 107 18.68 11.18 -15.01
N ASN A 108 18.02 12.33 -14.87
CA ASN A 108 18.53 13.61 -15.39
C ASN A 108 19.71 14.09 -14.54
N LEU A 109 20.92 14.06 -15.08
CA LEU A 109 22.14 14.37 -14.33
C LEU A 109 22.23 15.85 -13.97
N LYS A 110 21.84 16.75 -14.88
CA LYS A 110 21.89 18.21 -14.69
C LYS A 110 20.95 18.68 -13.57
N LYS A 111 19.75 18.12 -13.50
CA LYS A 111 18.80 18.39 -12.40
C LYS A 111 19.33 17.83 -11.08
N ALA A 112 19.94 16.64 -11.11
CA ALA A 112 20.49 16.01 -9.93
C ALA A 112 21.68 16.77 -9.31
N GLU A 113 22.49 17.46 -10.13
CA GLU A 113 23.55 18.37 -9.65
C GLU A 113 22.99 19.52 -8.80
N ASN A 114 21.77 19.96 -9.10
CA ASN A 114 21.05 20.99 -8.35
C ASN A 114 20.16 20.43 -7.23
N GLY A 115 20.31 19.15 -6.88
CA GLY A 115 19.55 18.49 -5.83
C GLY A 115 18.10 18.11 -6.21
N VAL A 116 17.74 18.22 -7.49
CA VAL A 116 16.40 17.84 -8.00
C VAL A 116 16.45 16.39 -8.48
N ILE A 117 15.57 15.54 -7.93
CA ILE A 117 15.44 14.13 -8.36
C ILE A 117 14.45 14.06 -9.52
N ASP A 118 14.94 13.60 -10.67
CA ASP A 118 14.16 13.40 -11.88
C ASP A 118 14.61 12.08 -12.52
N ASP A 119 14.00 10.99 -12.04
CA ASP A 119 14.33 9.61 -12.39
C ASP A 119 13.21 9.05 -13.27
N LEU A 120 13.54 8.57 -14.48
CA LEU A 120 12.57 7.91 -15.38
C LEU A 120 12.31 6.46 -14.97
N ALA A 121 13.32 5.78 -14.44
CA ALA A 121 13.20 4.44 -13.91
C ALA A 121 14.28 4.16 -12.86
N SER A 122 13.94 3.32 -11.90
CA SER A 122 14.90 2.77 -10.96
C SER A 122 14.54 1.35 -10.55
N VAL A 123 15.56 0.57 -10.22
CA VAL A 123 15.45 -0.73 -9.55
C VAL A 123 16.45 -0.73 -8.39
N THR A 124 16.02 -1.19 -7.23
CA THR A 124 16.83 -1.22 -6.02
C THR A 124 17.07 -2.66 -5.56
N PRO A 125 18.12 -3.33 -6.05
CA PRO A 125 18.50 -4.63 -5.53
C PRO A 125 18.99 -4.58 -4.09
N VAL A 126 18.57 -5.59 -3.35
CA VAL A 126 18.45 -5.40 -1.91
C VAL A 126 18.67 -6.74 -1.19
N SER A 127 18.52 -7.90 -1.84
CA SER A 127 18.83 -9.20 -1.22
C SER A 127 20.16 -9.80 -1.67
N THR A 128 20.80 -10.54 -0.75
CA THR A 128 21.95 -11.38 -1.08
C THR A 128 21.52 -12.59 -1.92
N SER A 129 22.41 -13.05 -2.79
CA SER A 129 22.21 -14.26 -3.57
C SER A 129 23.55 -14.86 -4.00
N GLU A 130 23.62 -16.19 -4.09
CA GLU A 130 24.78 -16.85 -4.71
C GLU A 130 24.75 -16.81 -6.25
N LYS A 131 23.55 -16.59 -6.83
CA LYS A 131 23.33 -16.57 -8.27
C LYS A 131 23.21 -15.13 -8.77
N TYR A 132 23.53 -14.92 -10.04
CA TYR A 132 23.21 -13.66 -10.68
C TYR A 132 21.70 -13.57 -10.90
N LYS A 133 21.11 -12.46 -10.47
CA LYS A 133 19.75 -12.03 -10.79
C LYS A 133 19.78 -11.04 -11.95
N VAL A 134 18.63 -10.80 -12.56
CA VAL A 134 18.45 -9.79 -13.63
C VAL A 134 17.60 -8.66 -13.06
N ALA A 135 18.07 -7.42 -13.21
CA ALA A 135 17.25 -6.22 -13.03
C ALA A 135 16.89 -5.68 -14.43
N ARG A 136 15.64 -5.23 -14.57
CA ARG A 136 15.12 -4.64 -15.81
C ARG A 136 14.50 -3.27 -15.52
N LEU A 137 14.93 -2.25 -16.26
CA LEU A 137 14.38 -0.90 -16.20
C LEU A 137 13.67 -0.62 -17.52
N ILE A 138 12.40 -0.24 -17.47
CA ILE A 138 11.59 0.13 -18.64
C ILE A 138 11.13 1.57 -18.46
N PHE A 139 11.42 2.42 -19.44
CA PHE A 139 11.11 3.84 -19.38
C PHE A 139 10.94 4.44 -20.77
N LYS A 140 10.12 5.49 -20.85
CA LYS A 140 10.00 6.35 -22.01
C LYS A 140 10.70 7.67 -21.70
N THR A 141 11.51 8.15 -22.63
CA THR A 141 12.14 9.46 -22.50
C THR A 141 11.17 10.60 -22.81
N PRO A 142 11.30 11.75 -22.14
CA PRO A 142 10.56 12.95 -22.49
C PRO A 142 11.12 13.59 -23.78
N GLU A 143 10.52 14.71 -24.20
CA GLU A 143 11.03 15.51 -25.32
C GLU A 143 12.44 16.07 -25.04
N ASP A 144 12.68 16.54 -23.81
CA ASP A 144 13.99 16.99 -23.34
C ASP A 144 14.75 15.82 -22.66
N SER A 145 15.30 14.91 -23.48
CA SER A 145 15.98 13.70 -22.99
C SER A 145 17.51 13.83 -22.90
N SER A 146 18.09 14.96 -23.29
CA SER A 146 19.53 15.07 -23.55
C SER A 146 20.40 14.83 -22.31
N ASP A 147 19.87 15.16 -21.13
CA ASP A 147 20.59 15.08 -19.86
C ASP A 147 20.33 13.78 -19.09
N TYR A 148 19.51 12.86 -19.63
CA TYR A 148 19.24 11.58 -18.98
C TYR A 148 20.35 10.57 -19.25
N ALA A 149 20.77 9.88 -18.20
CA ALA A 149 21.78 8.83 -18.26
C ALA A 149 21.48 7.67 -17.30
N PHE A 150 22.06 6.51 -17.58
CA PHE A 150 22.06 5.37 -16.67
C PHE A 150 23.16 5.52 -15.62
N VAL A 151 22.83 5.27 -14.35
CA VAL A 151 23.75 5.37 -13.22
C VAL A 151 23.63 4.17 -12.27
N ILE A 152 24.74 3.83 -11.61
CA ILE A 152 24.80 2.84 -10.53
C ILE A 152 25.25 3.54 -9.26
N HIS A 153 24.36 3.57 -8.27
CA HIS A 153 24.60 4.17 -6.95
C HIS A 153 24.44 3.13 -5.85
N GLY A 154 24.84 3.49 -4.62
CA GLY A 154 24.67 2.66 -3.44
C GLY A 154 24.43 3.46 -2.19
N HIS A 155 23.75 2.83 -1.24
CA HIS A 155 23.56 3.33 0.12
C HIS A 155 24.14 2.32 1.11
N LYS A 156 24.92 2.81 2.08
CA LYS A 156 25.61 2.05 3.12
C LYS A 156 26.43 0.86 2.59
N LYS A 157 26.60 -0.15 3.43
CA LYS A 157 27.61 -1.22 3.29
C LYS A 157 27.06 -2.42 2.54
N PHE A 158 27.73 -2.83 1.47
CA PHE A 158 27.47 -4.07 0.74
C PHE A 158 28.65 -4.48 -0.16
N LYS A 159 28.61 -5.73 -0.65
CA LYS A 159 29.47 -6.24 -1.72
C LYS A 159 28.62 -6.75 -2.87
N ALA A 160 28.87 -6.25 -4.08
CA ALA A 160 28.13 -6.63 -5.27
C ALA A 160 29.01 -6.85 -6.49
N LYS A 161 28.52 -7.64 -7.44
CA LYS A 161 29.08 -7.79 -8.78
C LYS A 161 27.98 -7.54 -9.80
N VAL A 162 28.31 -6.78 -10.83
CA VAL A 162 27.39 -6.36 -11.89
C VAL A 162 28.00 -6.67 -13.25
N LYS A 163 27.22 -7.23 -14.18
CA LYS A 163 27.68 -7.63 -15.52
C LYS A 163 26.54 -7.64 -16.53
N GLY A 164 26.87 -7.81 -17.81
CA GLY A 164 25.87 -8.11 -18.84
C GLY A 164 24.86 -6.98 -19.03
N LEU A 165 25.30 -5.72 -18.90
CA LEU A 165 24.46 -4.56 -19.14
C LEU A 165 24.10 -4.50 -20.62
N LYS A 166 22.80 -4.46 -20.92
CA LYS A 166 22.25 -4.29 -22.27
C LYS A 166 21.30 -3.11 -22.28
N ILE A 167 21.40 -2.27 -23.29
CA ILE A 167 20.46 -1.18 -23.57
C ILE A 167 19.91 -1.43 -24.96
N PHE A 168 18.59 -1.51 -25.09
CA PHE A 168 17.93 -1.65 -26.38
C PHE A 168 16.75 -0.69 -26.47
N ASP A 169 16.43 -0.28 -27.71
CA ASP A 169 15.20 0.45 -27.95
C ASP A 169 13.99 -0.49 -27.93
N GLY A 170 12.87 0.05 -27.50
CA GLY A 170 11.62 -0.69 -27.36
C GLY A 170 11.56 -1.55 -26.09
N PHE A 171 10.76 -2.60 -26.19
CA PHE A 171 10.39 -3.46 -25.07
C PHE A 171 10.42 -4.92 -25.49
N ASP A 172 11.23 -5.72 -24.81
CA ASP A 172 11.40 -7.14 -25.06
C ASP A 172 10.13 -7.90 -24.66
N SER A 173 9.43 -8.44 -25.67
CA SER A 173 8.22 -9.24 -25.53
C SER A 173 8.44 -10.71 -25.95
N SER A 174 9.69 -11.18 -26.00
CA SER A 174 10.04 -12.55 -26.42
C SER A 174 9.35 -13.65 -25.61
N CYS A 175 9.15 -13.42 -24.31
CA CYS A 175 8.41 -14.31 -23.42
C CYS A 175 7.00 -13.75 -23.13
N ALA A 176 6.15 -13.70 -24.16
CA ALA A 176 4.80 -13.16 -24.05
C ALA A 176 3.76 -13.95 -24.86
N TYR A 177 2.54 -14.04 -24.33
CA TYR A 177 1.35 -14.47 -25.07
C TYR A 177 0.49 -13.26 -25.38
N LYS A 178 0.32 -12.95 -26.67
CA LYS A 178 -0.47 -11.81 -27.14
C LYS A 178 -1.95 -12.22 -27.34
N PRO A 179 -2.92 -11.35 -27.04
CA PRO A 179 -4.30 -11.56 -27.47
C PRO A 179 -4.39 -11.50 -29.00
N SER A 180 -5.39 -12.17 -29.58
CA SER A 180 -5.63 -12.21 -31.02
C SER A 180 -7.10 -11.91 -31.33
N PRO A 181 -7.42 -11.15 -32.40
CA PRO A 181 -8.81 -10.97 -32.82
C PRO A 181 -9.51 -12.31 -33.12
N ASP A 182 -8.75 -13.28 -33.65
CA ASP A 182 -9.22 -14.61 -34.04
C ASP A 182 -8.97 -15.67 -32.95
N ALA A 183 -8.80 -15.26 -31.68
CA ALA A 183 -8.55 -16.21 -30.61
C ALA A 183 -9.79 -17.09 -30.35
N GLU A 184 -9.67 -18.38 -30.60
CA GLU A 184 -10.68 -19.37 -30.22
C GLU A 184 -10.84 -19.45 -28.69
N PRO A 185 -12.08 -19.46 -28.17
CA PRO A 185 -12.34 -19.56 -26.74
C PRO A 185 -11.63 -20.76 -26.11
N TYR A 186 -11.10 -20.56 -24.90
CA TYR A 186 -10.63 -21.65 -24.07
C TYR A 186 -11.85 -22.33 -23.42
N GLU A 187 -12.23 -23.48 -23.98
CA GLU A 187 -13.41 -24.28 -23.60
C GLU A 187 -13.12 -25.33 -22.52
N ALA A 188 -11.84 -25.63 -22.25
CA ALA A 188 -11.49 -26.71 -21.33
C ALA A 188 -11.90 -26.39 -19.88
N GLU A 189 -12.49 -27.38 -19.21
CA GLU A 189 -12.94 -27.28 -17.82
C GLU A 189 -11.78 -26.86 -16.90
N ILE A 190 -11.98 -25.77 -16.14
CA ILE A 190 -11.04 -25.34 -15.11
C ILE A 190 -11.47 -25.99 -13.80
N LYS A 191 -10.84 -27.11 -13.46
CA LYS A 191 -11.07 -27.82 -12.20
C LYS A 191 -10.56 -27.00 -11.01
N LYS A 192 -11.24 -27.12 -9.86
CA LYS A 192 -10.87 -26.47 -8.58
C LYS A 192 -10.84 -24.94 -8.65
N LEU A 193 -11.90 -24.35 -9.20
CA LEU A 193 -12.10 -22.92 -9.07
C LEU A 193 -12.36 -22.56 -7.59
N PRO A 194 -11.75 -21.48 -7.09
CA PRO A 194 -12.09 -20.89 -5.80
C PRO A 194 -13.58 -20.56 -5.70
N THR A 195 -14.16 -20.76 -4.53
CA THR A 195 -15.56 -20.42 -4.23
C THR A 195 -15.66 -19.11 -3.43
N GLY A 196 -14.56 -18.67 -2.83
CA GLY A 196 -14.51 -17.49 -1.98
C GLY A 196 -15.05 -17.80 -0.58
N CYS A 197 -15.53 -16.77 0.12
CA CYS A 197 -16.10 -16.92 1.44
C CYS A 197 -17.38 -17.78 1.44
N GLU A 198 -17.59 -18.55 2.48
CA GLU A 198 -18.86 -19.21 2.79
C GLU A 198 -19.87 -18.21 3.34
N ASP A 199 -21.16 -18.46 3.10
CA ASP A 199 -22.24 -17.68 3.71
C ASP A 199 -22.31 -17.92 5.22
N PHE A 200 -22.58 -16.87 5.98
CA PHE A 200 -22.80 -16.92 7.43
C PHE A 200 -23.72 -15.79 7.88
N GLU A 201 -24.26 -15.88 9.09
CA GLU A 201 -25.05 -14.81 9.69
C GLU A 201 -24.33 -14.17 10.88
N VAL A 202 -24.63 -12.90 11.12
CA VAL A 202 -24.20 -12.16 12.31
C VAL A 202 -25.43 -11.96 13.17
N ALA A 203 -25.48 -12.60 14.35
CA ALA A 203 -26.64 -12.51 15.21
C ALA A 203 -26.85 -11.07 15.73
N LEU A 204 -28.08 -10.58 15.67
CA LEU A 204 -28.47 -9.28 16.21
C LEU A 204 -28.76 -9.36 17.72
N PRO A 205 -28.77 -8.21 18.44
CA PRO A 205 -29.21 -8.15 19.83
C PRO A 205 -30.58 -8.80 20.05
N GLN A 206 -30.69 -9.61 21.10
CA GLN A 206 -31.93 -10.26 21.54
C GLN A 206 -32.13 -9.96 23.04
N PRO A 207 -32.49 -8.72 23.41
CA PRO A 207 -32.64 -8.33 24.80
C PRO A 207 -33.82 -9.07 25.47
N ALA A 208 -33.81 -9.13 26.80
CA ALA A 208 -34.96 -9.64 27.55
C ALA A 208 -36.19 -8.74 27.34
N GLU A 209 -37.40 -9.32 27.43
CA GLU A 209 -38.67 -8.63 27.14
C GLU A 209 -38.86 -7.31 27.91
N ASN A 210 -38.36 -7.25 29.15
CA ASN A 210 -38.47 -6.07 30.02
C ASN A 210 -37.16 -5.26 30.14
N ALA A 211 -36.16 -5.51 29.28
CA ALA A 211 -34.90 -4.80 29.34
C ALA A 211 -35.11 -3.30 28.99
N PRO A 212 -34.62 -2.37 29.83
CA PRO A 212 -34.94 -0.95 29.67
C PRO A 212 -34.25 -0.34 28.45
N THR A 213 -34.85 0.71 27.90
CA THR A 213 -34.18 1.64 26.99
C THR A 213 -33.83 2.90 27.76
N LEU A 214 -32.56 3.29 27.77
CA LEU A 214 -32.10 4.52 28.40
C LEU A 214 -31.86 5.61 27.36
N ASN A 215 -32.02 6.87 27.74
CA ASN A 215 -31.68 8.01 26.89
C ASN A 215 -30.50 8.78 27.48
N ALA A 216 -29.50 9.09 26.64
CA ALA A 216 -28.30 9.82 27.05
C ALA A 216 -28.62 11.21 27.64
N LYS A 217 -29.73 11.85 27.22
CA LYS A 217 -30.18 13.13 27.76
C LYS A 217 -30.45 13.07 29.26
N ASP A 218 -30.93 11.93 29.76
CA ASP A 218 -31.29 11.73 31.18
C ASP A 218 -30.04 11.68 32.07
N PHE A 219 -28.86 11.55 31.46
CA PHE A 219 -27.55 11.63 32.10
C PHE A 219 -26.86 12.99 31.90
N GLY A 220 -27.53 13.95 31.24
CA GLY A 220 -27.01 15.30 31.01
C GLY A 220 -26.23 15.50 29.71
N VAL A 221 -26.35 14.59 28.74
CA VAL A 221 -25.76 14.80 27.40
C VAL A 221 -26.58 15.85 26.63
N SER A 222 -25.94 16.91 26.15
CA SER A 222 -26.57 18.05 25.47
C SER A 222 -25.63 18.72 24.47
N GLU A 223 -26.15 19.34 23.40
CA GLU A 223 -25.34 20.13 22.45
C GLU A 223 -24.69 21.36 23.12
N ASP A 224 -25.32 21.88 24.18
CA ASP A 224 -24.85 23.06 24.92
C ASP A 224 -23.80 22.72 25.99
N ALA A 225 -23.69 21.45 26.38
CA ALA A 225 -22.73 21.03 27.40
C ALA A 225 -21.28 21.14 26.90
N ALA A 226 -20.34 21.40 27.81
CA ALA A 226 -18.93 21.42 27.45
C ALA A 226 -18.49 20.03 26.97
N GLY A 227 -17.52 19.95 26.06
CA GLY A 227 -17.16 18.68 25.44
C GLY A 227 -16.67 17.61 26.43
N TRP A 228 -16.04 18.03 27.53
CA TRP A 228 -15.61 17.12 28.60
C TRP A 228 -16.76 16.63 29.48
N GLU A 229 -17.82 17.44 29.64
CA GLU A 229 -19.05 17.05 30.35
C GLU A 229 -19.81 16.03 29.52
N ASN A 230 -19.99 16.27 28.23
CA ASN A 230 -20.63 15.33 27.32
C ASN A 230 -19.90 13.97 27.29
N PHE A 231 -18.56 13.98 27.27
CA PHE A 231 -17.79 12.73 27.39
C PHE A 231 -18.12 11.98 28.69
N ALA A 232 -18.08 12.67 29.83
CA ALA A 232 -18.36 12.06 31.14
C ALA A 232 -19.81 11.57 31.27
N ASN A 233 -20.78 12.36 30.81
CA ASN A 233 -22.21 12.05 30.87
C ASN A 233 -22.56 10.87 29.96
N LEU A 234 -21.98 10.81 28.76
CA LEU A 234 -22.18 9.70 27.85
C LEU A 234 -21.55 8.41 28.38
N GLN A 235 -20.33 8.47 28.96
CA GLN A 235 -19.74 7.30 29.61
C GLN A 235 -20.60 6.81 30.79
N LYS A 236 -21.12 7.73 31.60
CA LYS A 236 -22.04 7.39 32.70
C LYS A 236 -23.31 6.68 32.21
N ALA A 237 -23.88 7.11 31.09
CA ALA A 237 -25.03 6.46 30.47
C ALA A 237 -24.68 5.03 29.99
N ILE A 238 -23.50 4.85 29.39
CA ILE A 238 -23.00 3.54 28.95
C ILE A 238 -22.81 2.59 30.15
N ASP A 239 -22.18 3.07 31.23
CA ASP A 239 -21.95 2.29 32.44
C ASP A 239 -23.26 1.85 33.11
N GLU A 240 -24.26 2.75 33.17
CA GLU A 240 -25.58 2.40 33.72
C GLU A 240 -26.30 1.38 32.81
N CYS A 241 -26.20 1.51 31.48
CA CYS A 241 -26.76 0.52 30.55
C CYS A 241 -26.23 -0.89 30.84
N LYS A 242 -24.92 -1.02 31.07
CA LYS A 242 -24.32 -2.31 31.44
C LYS A 242 -24.86 -2.83 32.77
N LYS A 243 -24.91 -1.98 33.78
CA LYS A 243 -25.35 -2.33 35.14
C LYS A 243 -26.80 -2.81 35.18
N VAL A 244 -27.70 -2.15 34.45
CA VAL A 244 -29.13 -2.51 34.41
C VAL A 244 -29.49 -3.50 33.30
N LYS A 245 -28.49 -3.94 32.52
CA LYS A 245 -28.69 -4.79 31.33
C LYS A 245 -29.72 -4.19 30.36
N ALA A 246 -29.56 -2.91 30.05
CA ALA A 246 -30.42 -2.19 29.12
C ALA A 246 -30.41 -2.85 27.74
N ALA A 247 -31.56 -2.84 27.06
CA ALA A 247 -31.67 -3.26 25.67
C ALA A 247 -30.99 -2.25 24.74
N LYS A 248 -31.12 -0.96 25.06
CA LYS A 248 -30.75 0.11 24.15
C LYS A 248 -30.35 1.39 24.88
N LEU A 249 -29.35 2.08 24.35
CA LEU A 249 -29.03 3.48 24.66
C LEU A 249 -29.32 4.35 23.44
N VAL A 250 -30.19 5.35 23.61
CA VAL A 250 -30.51 6.35 22.60
C VAL A 250 -29.74 7.64 22.89
N LEU A 251 -28.97 8.11 21.91
CA LEU A 251 -28.53 9.51 21.86
C LEU A 251 -29.45 10.24 20.87
N ASN A 252 -30.15 11.26 21.37
CA ASN A 252 -31.02 12.09 20.55
C ASN A 252 -30.23 12.72 19.40
N LYS A 253 -30.88 12.97 18.26
CA LYS A 253 -30.24 13.62 17.12
C LYS A 253 -29.70 15.00 17.52
N GLY A 254 -28.39 15.22 17.33
CA GLY A 254 -27.73 16.49 17.60
C GLY A 254 -26.25 16.49 17.21
N ASN A 255 -25.55 17.59 17.49
CA ASN A 255 -24.11 17.74 17.31
C ASN A 255 -23.42 17.87 18.68
N TYR A 256 -22.73 16.81 19.10
CA TYR A 256 -22.15 16.71 20.42
C TYR A 256 -20.63 16.84 20.37
N LYS A 257 -20.09 17.78 21.15
CA LYS A 257 -18.65 17.87 21.41
C LYS A 257 -18.26 16.77 22.39
N ILE A 258 -17.28 15.94 22.06
CA ILE A 258 -16.78 14.86 22.93
C ILE A 258 -15.28 15.05 23.14
N TYR A 259 -14.93 15.79 24.20
CA TYR A 259 -13.54 16.21 24.44
C TYR A 259 -12.95 15.45 25.61
N ASN A 260 -11.77 14.86 25.41
CA ASN A 260 -11.04 14.20 26.47
C ASN A 260 -9.52 14.37 26.31
N LEU A 261 -9.07 15.59 26.62
CA LEU A 261 -7.68 16.01 26.47
C LEU A 261 -6.78 15.56 27.63
N LYS A 262 -7.34 15.31 28.82
CA LYS A 262 -6.56 15.05 30.04
C LYS A 262 -6.02 13.63 30.12
N ASN A 263 -6.84 12.62 29.82
CA ASN A 263 -6.43 11.22 29.96
C ASN A 263 -6.62 10.39 28.69
N SER A 264 -7.26 10.95 27.65
CA SER A 264 -7.43 10.29 26.35
C SER A 264 -8.22 8.98 26.37
N ALA A 265 -8.95 8.70 27.46
CA ALA A 265 -9.81 7.52 27.57
C ALA A 265 -10.91 7.51 26.49
N PRO A 266 -11.15 6.38 25.81
CA PRO A 266 -12.24 6.22 24.85
C PRO A 266 -13.60 6.20 25.55
N LEU A 267 -14.69 6.38 24.79
CA LEU A 267 -16.00 5.90 25.20
C LEU A 267 -15.93 4.37 25.21
N ASN A 268 -16.04 3.78 26.38
CA ASN A 268 -15.71 2.38 26.62
C ASN A 268 -17.00 1.54 26.72
N PHE A 269 -17.17 0.64 25.75
CA PHE A 269 -18.21 -0.39 25.74
C PHE A 269 -17.54 -1.74 25.98
N ASN A 270 -17.49 -2.18 27.23
CA ASN A 270 -16.82 -3.42 27.60
C ASN A 270 -17.79 -4.43 28.18
N GLY A 271 -17.91 -5.61 27.59
CA GLY A 271 -18.76 -6.69 28.11
C GLY A 271 -20.26 -6.38 28.01
N MET A 272 -20.69 -5.71 26.94
CA MET A 272 -22.11 -5.50 26.65
C MET A 272 -22.68 -6.75 25.98
N GLU A 273 -23.92 -7.13 26.33
CA GLU A 273 -24.58 -8.31 25.78
C GLU A 273 -26.02 -7.96 25.36
N ASN A 274 -26.45 -8.38 24.17
CA ASN A 274 -27.79 -8.10 23.63
C ASN A 274 -28.17 -6.62 23.70
N PHE A 275 -27.27 -5.76 23.25
CA PHE A 275 -27.35 -4.30 23.44
C PHE A 275 -27.25 -3.52 22.12
N GLU A 276 -28.03 -2.45 22.01
CA GLU A 276 -27.97 -1.48 20.91
C GLU A 276 -27.55 -0.08 21.38
N PHE A 277 -26.58 0.53 20.71
CA PHE A 277 -26.34 1.97 20.75
C PHE A 277 -26.84 2.62 19.46
N ASP A 278 -27.81 3.52 19.59
CA ASP A 278 -28.39 4.26 18.47
C ASP A 278 -28.19 5.76 18.68
N ALA A 279 -27.36 6.36 17.83
CA ALA A 279 -27.08 7.78 17.89
C ALA A 279 -28.04 8.65 17.08
N SER A 280 -29.12 8.09 16.52
CA SER A 280 -30.18 8.83 15.83
C SER A 280 -29.69 9.77 14.70
N GLY A 281 -28.56 9.45 14.08
CA GLY A 281 -27.92 10.25 13.03
C GLY A 281 -27.10 11.43 13.56
N SER A 282 -26.72 11.42 14.84
CA SER A 282 -25.96 12.50 15.49
C SER A 282 -24.52 12.57 15.00
N THR A 283 -23.94 13.77 15.09
CA THR A 283 -22.51 13.99 14.87
C THR A 283 -21.80 14.16 16.21
N LEU A 284 -20.77 13.34 16.43
CA LEU A 284 -19.90 13.43 17.59
C LEU A 284 -18.56 14.00 17.13
N THR A 285 -18.26 15.23 17.54
CA THR A 285 -16.99 15.92 17.23
C THR A 285 -15.99 15.68 18.35
N PHE A 286 -14.90 14.95 18.05
CA PHE A 286 -13.90 14.58 19.03
C PHE A 286 -12.74 15.56 19.11
N TRP A 287 -12.15 15.67 20.31
CA TRP A 287 -10.85 16.33 20.52
C TRP A 287 -10.09 15.70 21.69
N LYS A 288 -8.94 15.08 21.41
CA LYS A 288 -8.20 14.20 22.35
C LYS A 288 -6.68 14.22 22.16
N SER A 289 -5.93 14.01 23.25
CA SER A 289 -4.45 13.98 23.24
C SER A 289 -3.84 12.59 22.97
N GLY A 290 -4.66 11.55 22.83
CA GLY A 290 -4.27 10.15 22.65
C GLY A 290 -5.48 9.23 22.42
N GLY A 291 -5.21 7.96 22.16
CA GLY A 291 -6.19 6.87 22.23
C GLY A 291 -7.28 6.86 21.15
N ALA A 292 -8.18 5.87 21.25
CA ALA A 292 -9.34 5.74 20.36
C ALA A 292 -10.51 6.64 20.78
N HIS A 293 -11.47 6.90 19.89
CA HIS A 293 -12.73 7.57 20.25
C HIS A 293 -13.68 6.60 20.95
N PHE A 294 -13.87 5.41 20.35
CA PHE A 294 -14.63 4.29 20.89
C PHE A 294 -13.70 3.10 21.11
N ASP A 295 -13.86 2.44 22.25
CA ASP A 295 -13.26 1.13 22.52
C ASP A 295 -14.39 0.16 22.84
N ILE A 296 -14.60 -0.82 21.95
CA ILE A 296 -15.68 -1.78 22.02
C ILE A 296 -15.05 -3.17 22.18
N ARG A 297 -15.19 -3.73 23.38
CA ARG A 297 -14.45 -4.92 23.78
C ARG A 297 -15.31 -5.96 24.46
N ASN A 298 -15.00 -7.23 24.23
CA ASN A 298 -15.63 -8.36 24.91
C ASN A 298 -17.17 -8.35 24.82
N CYS A 299 -17.75 -7.72 23.79
CA CYS A 299 -19.20 -7.60 23.64
C CYS A 299 -19.78 -8.75 22.82
N GLN A 300 -21.02 -9.11 23.09
CA GLN A 300 -21.72 -10.19 22.41
C GLN A 300 -23.12 -9.78 21.93
N LYS A 301 -23.45 -10.05 20.65
CA LYS A 301 -24.75 -9.68 20.06
C LYS A 301 -25.04 -8.19 20.26
N VAL A 302 -24.22 -7.33 19.70
CA VAL A 302 -24.32 -5.87 19.85
C VAL A 302 -24.50 -5.15 18.52
N LYS A 303 -25.21 -4.02 18.56
CA LYS A 303 -25.43 -3.16 17.40
C LYS A 303 -25.06 -1.70 17.72
N PHE A 304 -24.29 -1.09 16.83
CA PHE A 304 -23.95 0.34 16.89
C PHE A 304 -24.46 0.98 15.61
N SER A 305 -25.31 2.01 15.72
CA SER A 305 -25.95 2.57 14.54
C SER A 305 -26.22 4.07 14.55
N ASN A 306 -26.31 4.61 13.32
CA ASN A 306 -26.68 5.99 13.03
C ASN A 306 -25.72 7.01 13.68
N ILE A 307 -24.41 6.79 13.54
CA ILE A 307 -23.35 7.60 14.16
C ILE A 307 -22.58 8.36 13.07
N ASN A 308 -22.40 9.66 13.24
CA ASN A 308 -21.40 10.42 12.49
C ASN A 308 -20.25 10.83 13.41
N ILE A 309 -19.02 10.72 12.94
CA ILE A 309 -17.80 11.10 13.65
C ILE A 309 -17.10 12.21 12.88
N ASP A 310 -16.70 13.25 13.58
CA ASP A 310 -15.81 14.29 13.04
C ASP A 310 -14.75 14.68 14.07
N TRP A 311 -13.77 15.45 13.63
CA TRP A 311 -12.70 15.98 14.47
C TRP A 311 -12.83 17.49 14.67
N ASN A 312 -12.28 18.02 15.76
CA ASN A 312 -12.27 19.46 16.03
C ASN A 312 -11.28 20.23 15.13
N TRP A 313 -11.63 20.39 13.85
CA TRP A 313 -10.84 21.13 12.85
C TRP A 313 -10.58 22.59 13.20
N LYS A 314 -11.46 23.21 13.99
CA LYS A 314 -11.34 24.63 14.36
C LYS A 314 -10.11 24.87 15.22
N ASP A 315 -9.88 24.01 16.21
CA ASP A 315 -8.81 24.21 17.19
C ASP A 315 -7.58 23.32 16.91
N ASP A 316 -7.73 22.25 16.13
CA ASP A 316 -6.69 21.23 15.92
C ASP A 316 -6.80 20.59 14.52
N PRO A 317 -6.53 21.32 13.43
CA PRO A 317 -6.69 20.80 12.07
C PRO A 317 -5.79 19.59 11.79
N ILE A 318 -6.29 18.59 11.04
CA ILE A 318 -5.54 17.37 10.70
C ILE A 318 -4.51 17.62 9.59
N VAL A 319 -4.79 18.60 8.73
CA VAL A 319 -3.89 19.10 7.70
C VAL A 319 -4.01 20.61 7.60
N SER A 320 -2.93 21.27 7.19
CA SER A 320 -2.92 22.66 6.73
C SER A 320 -2.39 22.80 5.31
N ILE A 321 -2.91 23.75 4.54
CA ILE A 321 -2.27 24.20 3.30
C ILE A 321 -1.23 25.28 3.61
N VAL A 322 0.03 24.99 3.30
CA VAL A 322 1.17 25.86 3.61
C VAL A 322 1.90 26.30 2.35
N LYS A 323 2.43 27.52 2.37
CA LYS A 323 3.32 28.05 1.32
C LYS A 323 4.76 28.06 1.82
N ILE A 324 5.70 27.66 0.97
CA ILE A 324 7.13 27.73 1.27
C ILE A 324 7.57 29.19 1.20
N GLU A 325 7.83 29.82 2.35
CA GLU A 325 8.19 31.24 2.41
C GLU A 325 9.70 31.43 2.25
N ASN A 326 10.50 30.55 2.87
CA ASN A 326 11.95 30.53 2.77
C ASN A 326 12.53 29.14 3.10
N CYS A 327 13.77 28.90 2.70
CA CYS A 327 14.53 27.68 2.98
C CYS A 327 16.01 28.03 3.11
N GLY A 328 16.76 27.30 3.93
CA GLY A 328 18.20 27.51 4.02
C GLY A 328 18.88 26.69 5.10
N GLU A 329 20.12 27.08 5.41
CA GLU A 329 20.90 26.50 6.50
C GLU A 329 21.07 27.54 7.62
N LEU A 330 20.99 27.07 8.87
CA LEU A 330 21.39 27.84 10.04
C LEU A 330 22.92 27.87 10.15
N GLN A 331 23.45 28.67 11.09
CA GLN A 331 24.89 28.79 11.31
C GLN A 331 25.57 27.44 11.61
N ASP A 332 24.87 26.55 12.30
CA ASP A 332 25.32 25.20 12.64
C ASP A 332 25.12 24.16 11.52
N LYS A 333 24.77 24.62 10.30
CA LYS A 333 24.45 23.80 9.12
C LYS A 333 23.15 23.00 9.20
N THR A 334 22.34 23.20 10.24
CA THR A 334 21.00 22.62 10.29
C THR A 334 20.12 23.23 9.20
N LYS A 335 19.52 22.40 8.35
CA LYS A 335 18.57 22.83 7.32
C LYS A 335 17.24 23.26 7.95
N TYR A 336 16.64 24.31 7.41
CA TYR A 336 15.33 24.81 7.82
C TYR A 336 14.42 25.11 6.64
N ILE A 337 13.11 25.11 6.91
CA ILE A 337 12.04 25.53 6.00
C ILE A 337 11.09 26.44 6.79
N ASP A 338 10.76 27.60 6.22
CA ASP A 338 9.74 28.51 6.74
C ASP A 338 8.42 28.27 6.00
N LEU A 339 7.38 27.90 6.75
CA LEU A 339 6.06 27.53 6.26
C LEU A 339 5.05 28.61 6.65
N LYS A 340 4.42 29.23 5.66
CA LYS A 340 3.29 30.13 5.88
C LYS A 340 1.97 29.36 5.79
N PHE A 341 1.20 29.37 6.87
CA PHE A 341 -0.13 28.78 6.94
C PHE A 341 -1.13 29.70 6.21
N THR A 342 -1.51 29.32 4.99
CA THR A 342 -2.20 30.23 4.06
C THR A 342 -3.66 30.50 4.43
N GLU A 343 -4.27 29.58 5.16
CA GLU A 343 -5.69 29.63 5.55
C GLU A 343 -5.90 30.33 6.91
N TYR A 344 -4.84 30.83 7.55
CA TYR A 344 -4.89 31.33 8.92
C TYR A 344 -4.15 32.67 9.06
N GLU A 345 -4.79 33.64 9.71
CA GLU A 345 -4.11 34.83 10.23
C GLU A 345 -3.24 34.47 11.44
N LYS A 346 -3.80 33.63 12.32
CA LYS A 346 -3.11 33.00 13.44
C LYS A 346 -3.47 31.53 13.50
N PHE A 347 -2.47 30.66 13.42
CA PHE A 347 -2.73 29.22 13.48
C PHE A 347 -3.25 28.83 14.87
N PRO A 348 -4.33 28.02 14.98
CA PRO A 348 -4.97 27.72 16.27
C PRO A 348 -4.12 26.80 17.16
N LYS A 349 -3.43 25.81 16.57
CA LYS A 349 -2.67 24.79 17.31
C LYS A 349 -1.17 25.07 17.33
N ARG A 350 -0.74 26.08 18.11
CA ARG A 350 0.68 26.48 18.16
C ARG A 350 1.51 25.67 19.16
N ASP A 351 0.91 25.29 20.28
CA ASP A 351 1.56 24.49 21.32
C ASP A 351 1.52 23.00 20.97
N ASN A 352 2.65 22.32 21.11
CA ASN A 352 2.82 20.90 20.79
C ASN A 352 2.36 20.54 19.37
N LEU A 353 2.68 21.41 18.39
CA LEU A 353 2.37 21.18 17.00
C LEU A 353 2.96 19.86 16.51
N ARG A 354 2.09 19.01 15.95
CA ARG A 354 2.48 17.79 15.26
C ARG A 354 2.65 18.08 13.77
N THR A 355 3.76 17.63 13.18
CA THR A 355 3.96 17.63 11.73
C THR A 355 4.48 16.27 11.29
N ALA A 356 3.64 15.47 10.62
CA ALA A 356 3.99 14.11 10.23
C ALA A 356 4.70 14.09 8.88
N ILE A 357 4.10 14.73 7.88
CA ILE A 357 4.58 14.68 6.49
C ILE A 357 4.26 16.01 5.80
N LEU A 358 5.25 16.59 5.13
CA LEU A 358 5.04 17.71 4.20
C LEU A 358 5.08 17.15 2.77
N VAL A 359 3.99 17.29 2.02
CA VAL A 359 3.86 16.72 0.66
C VAL A 359 3.27 17.73 -0.31
N THR A 360 3.33 17.41 -1.60
CA THR A 360 2.81 18.25 -2.68
C THR A 360 1.28 18.33 -2.65
N TYR A 361 0.77 19.51 -2.99
CA TYR A 361 -0.65 19.86 -2.94
C TYR A 361 -1.24 20.05 -4.34
N ASN A 362 -2.48 19.58 -4.54
CA ASN A 362 -3.25 19.79 -5.77
C ASN A 362 -4.30 20.87 -5.50
N PRO A 363 -4.10 22.12 -5.93
CA PRO A 363 -5.03 23.21 -5.64
C PRO A 363 -6.39 23.03 -6.31
N LYS A 364 -6.48 22.33 -7.45
CA LYS A 364 -7.76 22.10 -8.14
C LYS A 364 -8.68 21.16 -7.35
N ASP A 365 -8.08 20.23 -6.63
CA ASP A 365 -8.81 19.17 -5.91
C ASP A 365 -8.76 19.35 -4.38
N LYS A 366 -8.06 20.39 -3.90
CA LYS A 366 -7.74 20.60 -2.48
C LYS A 366 -7.20 19.34 -1.78
N SER A 367 -6.48 18.49 -2.51
CA SER A 367 -6.02 17.18 -2.05
C SER A 367 -4.50 17.08 -2.09
N ARG A 368 -3.97 16.06 -1.42
CA ARG A 368 -2.58 15.65 -1.59
C ARG A 368 -2.36 15.13 -3.02
N THR A 369 -1.28 15.54 -3.67
CA THR A 369 -0.91 14.98 -4.98
C THR A 369 -0.21 13.63 -4.86
N ASN A 370 -0.15 12.96 -6.01
CA ASN A 370 0.31 11.58 -6.15
C ASN A 370 1.84 11.48 -6.30
N ASP A 371 2.56 12.61 -6.18
CA ASP A 371 4.00 12.69 -6.38
C ASP A 371 4.76 12.49 -5.07
N TRP A 372 4.99 11.23 -4.72
CA TRP A 372 5.79 10.82 -3.58
C TRP A 372 7.27 11.27 -3.66
N GLY A 373 7.75 11.70 -4.84
CA GLY A 373 9.14 12.08 -5.06
C GLY A 373 9.58 13.32 -4.28
N ILE A 374 8.64 14.18 -3.86
CA ILE A 374 8.93 15.50 -3.26
C ILE A 374 8.60 15.56 -1.76
N GLY A 375 7.92 14.56 -1.20
CA GLY A 375 7.50 14.56 0.21
C GLY A 375 8.67 14.54 1.21
N ILE A 376 8.50 15.19 2.36
CA ILE A 376 9.44 15.17 3.49
C ILE A 376 8.73 14.49 4.65
N ALA A 377 9.23 13.31 5.06
CA ALA A 377 8.77 12.64 6.26
C ALA A 377 9.41 13.31 7.48
N LEU A 378 8.60 14.02 8.27
CA LEU A 378 9.03 14.77 9.46
C LEU A 378 8.96 13.92 10.75
N GLY A 379 8.51 12.66 10.59
CA GLY A 379 8.36 11.68 11.65
C GLY A 379 6.94 11.14 11.65
N ALA A 380 6.66 10.11 10.84
CA ALA A 380 5.31 9.56 10.66
C ALA A 380 4.73 8.98 11.97
N SER A 381 5.51 8.25 12.75
CA SER A 381 5.06 7.65 14.02
C SER A 381 5.49 8.44 15.27
N LYS A 382 6.65 9.11 15.23
CA LYS A 382 7.13 10.02 16.29
C LYS A 382 7.99 11.13 15.68
N GLN A 383 7.73 12.36 16.10
CA GLN A 383 8.53 13.54 15.74
C GLN A 383 9.80 13.53 16.60
N GLN A 384 10.96 13.25 16.01
CA GLN A 384 12.25 13.20 16.72
C GLN A 384 13.26 14.14 16.06
N GLY A 385 13.96 14.97 16.83
CA GLY A 385 15.06 15.79 16.31
C GLY A 385 14.65 17.03 15.50
N MET A 386 13.35 17.25 15.26
CA MET A 386 12.84 18.49 14.65
C MET A 386 12.63 19.59 15.71
N LYS A 387 12.95 20.83 15.35
CA LYS A 387 12.70 22.05 16.13
C LYS A 387 11.70 22.95 15.39
N TYR A 388 10.94 23.72 16.16
CA TYR A 388 9.82 24.52 15.68
C TYR A 388 9.85 25.90 16.33
N GLU A 389 9.79 26.94 15.51
CA GLU A 389 9.79 28.34 15.94
C GLU A 389 8.73 29.12 15.15
N TRP A 390 7.78 29.73 15.85
CA TRP A 390 6.80 30.62 15.22
C TRP A 390 7.44 32.00 15.01
N LEU A 391 7.73 32.34 13.74
CA LEU A 391 8.29 33.64 13.35
C LEU A 391 7.23 34.75 13.33
N SER A 392 5.97 34.36 13.15
CA SER A 392 4.78 35.21 13.27
C SER A 392 3.59 34.35 13.69
N ASP A 393 2.39 34.92 13.72
CA ASP A 393 1.16 34.20 14.05
C ASP A 393 0.80 33.07 13.08
N ASN A 394 1.32 33.10 11.84
CA ASN A 394 1.07 32.10 10.81
C ASN A 394 2.30 31.67 10.01
N ILE A 395 3.52 32.02 10.44
CA ILE A 395 4.76 31.54 9.82
C ILE A 395 5.54 30.70 10.83
N LEU A 396 5.77 29.44 10.47
CA LEU A 396 6.51 28.47 11.27
C LEU A 396 7.84 28.14 10.58
N ARG A 397 8.94 28.34 11.28
CA ARG A 397 10.22 27.74 10.94
C ARG A 397 10.28 26.33 11.53
N MET A 398 10.50 25.35 10.67
CA MET A 398 10.88 24.01 11.08
C MET A 398 12.33 23.73 10.68
N SER A 399 13.12 23.14 11.58
CA SER A 399 14.52 22.81 11.35
C SER A 399 14.88 21.46 11.93
N GLY A 400 15.72 20.68 11.24
CA GLY A 400 16.12 19.37 11.72
C GLY A 400 16.65 18.43 10.63
N PRO A 401 17.18 17.26 11.04
CA PRO A 401 17.89 16.35 10.15
C PRO A 401 16.99 15.69 9.09
N GLN A 402 15.67 15.68 9.30
CA GLN A 402 14.69 15.16 8.33
C GLN A 402 14.59 16.01 7.08
N ILE A 403 14.93 17.30 7.16
CA ILE A 403 14.95 18.20 6.02
C ILE A 403 16.22 17.90 5.22
N THR A 404 16.12 16.91 4.33
CA THR A 404 17.24 16.50 3.48
C THR A 404 17.37 17.37 2.22
N ARG A 405 16.29 18.05 1.83
CA ARG A 405 16.14 18.84 0.61
C ARG A 405 15.25 20.05 0.83
N PHE A 406 15.44 21.09 0.01
CA PHE A 406 14.59 22.28 0.03
C PHE A 406 13.52 22.20 -1.05
N PRO A 407 12.23 22.38 -0.70
CA PRO A 407 11.19 22.61 -1.69
C PRO A 407 11.37 24.00 -2.32
N GLU A 408 10.75 24.20 -3.48
CA GLU A 408 10.79 25.46 -4.20
C GLU A 408 10.08 26.57 -3.41
N LYS A 409 10.73 27.74 -3.30
CA LYS A 409 10.13 28.93 -2.67
C LYS A 409 8.86 29.34 -3.42
N GLY A 410 7.81 29.67 -2.66
CA GLY A 410 6.51 30.06 -3.17
C GLY A 410 5.57 28.90 -3.48
N LYS A 411 6.06 27.65 -3.45
CA LYS A 411 5.24 26.46 -3.69
C LYS A 411 4.24 26.23 -2.56
N GLU A 412 3.01 25.87 -2.91
CA GLU A 412 2.02 25.40 -1.94
C GLU A 412 2.17 23.88 -1.71
N MET A 413 2.04 23.49 -0.46
CA MET A 413 2.24 22.13 0.02
C MET A 413 1.18 21.76 1.05
N PHE A 414 0.92 20.47 1.16
CA PHE A 414 -0.04 19.84 2.06
C PHE A 414 0.73 19.38 3.29
N LEU A 415 0.56 20.07 4.42
CA LEU A 415 1.20 19.73 5.69
C LEU A 415 0.26 18.82 6.48
N GLN A 416 0.51 17.52 6.43
CA GLN A 416 -0.21 16.55 7.23
C GLN A 416 0.31 16.56 8.67
N HIS A 417 -0.58 16.86 9.62
CA HIS A 417 -0.21 16.93 11.03
C HIS A 417 -0.05 15.53 11.63
N TYR A 418 -0.98 14.61 11.44
CA TYR A 418 -0.99 13.27 12.09
C TYR A 418 -0.77 12.12 11.11
N TYR A 419 -0.27 10.96 11.53
CA TYR A 419 -0.15 9.77 10.63
C TYR A 419 -0.53 8.42 11.26
N TYR A 420 -0.65 8.28 12.60
CA TYR A 420 -1.21 7.07 13.26
C TYR A 420 -1.68 7.40 14.69
N ASP A 421 -2.10 8.64 14.94
CA ASP A 421 -2.09 9.21 16.29
C ASP A 421 -3.34 8.84 17.11
N ARG A 422 -4.51 8.69 16.48
CA ARG A 422 -5.80 8.35 17.14
C ARG A 422 -6.65 7.44 16.27
N ASN A 423 -7.35 6.49 16.88
CA ASN A 423 -8.32 5.65 16.16
C ASN A 423 -9.75 6.15 16.40
N ALA A 424 -10.67 6.00 15.45
CA ALA A 424 -12.08 6.25 15.74
C ALA A 424 -12.66 5.06 16.51
N PHE A 425 -12.54 3.83 15.99
CA PHE A 425 -13.04 2.63 16.65
C PHE A 425 -11.95 1.60 16.87
N GLN A 426 -11.95 1.03 18.07
CA GLN A 426 -11.22 -0.17 18.45
C GLN A 426 -12.22 -1.31 18.69
N LEU A 427 -12.10 -2.38 17.93
CA LEU A 427 -12.98 -3.56 17.98
C LEU A 427 -12.16 -4.78 18.40
N TYR A 428 -12.27 -5.18 19.66
CA TYR A 428 -11.48 -6.28 20.22
C TYR A 428 -12.34 -7.33 20.89
N ASP A 429 -12.08 -8.60 20.57
CA ASP A 429 -12.65 -9.73 21.31
C ASP A 429 -14.20 -9.76 21.35
N ASN A 430 -14.87 -9.18 20.34
CA ASN A 430 -16.32 -9.19 20.27
C ASN A 430 -16.83 -10.34 19.40
N LYS A 431 -18.07 -10.77 19.65
CA LYS A 431 -18.76 -11.81 18.88
C LYS A 431 -20.17 -11.41 18.51
N ASN A 432 -20.55 -11.55 17.24
CA ASN A 432 -21.87 -11.11 16.74
C ASN A 432 -22.06 -9.59 16.91
N MET A 433 -21.38 -8.82 16.07
CA MET A 433 -21.41 -7.35 16.14
C MET A 433 -21.86 -6.74 14.81
N THR A 434 -22.80 -5.80 14.85
CA THR A 434 -23.24 -5.03 13.68
C THR A 434 -22.94 -3.55 13.85
N LEU A 435 -22.19 -2.98 12.90
CA LEU A 435 -22.05 -1.53 12.73
C LEU A 435 -22.89 -1.13 11.51
N GLN A 436 -23.81 -0.18 11.69
CA GLN A 436 -24.77 0.17 10.65
C GLN A 436 -24.99 1.67 10.52
N ASN A 437 -24.99 2.20 9.29
CA ASN A 437 -25.22 3.63 9.02
C ASN A 437 -24.26 4.52 9.82
N ILE A 438 -22.97 4.33 9.62
CA ILE A 438 -21.93 5.11 10.29
C ILE A 438 -21.20 5.95 9.25
N ASN A 439 -20.98 7.23 9.51
CA ASN A 439 -20.10 8.07 8.70
C ASN A 439 -18.91 8.55 9.55
N ILE A 440 -17.69 8.37 9.06
CA ILE A 440 -16.50 8.99 9.62
C ILE A 440 -16.04 10.07 8.65
N TYR A 441 -16.26 11.32 9.05
CA TYR A 441 -15.89 12.48 8.26
C TYR A 441 -14.42 12.80 8.37
N SER A 442 -13.87 12.72 9.59
CA SER A 442 -12.44 12.82 9.79
C SER A 442 -11.95 12.19 11.10
N VAL A 443 -10.71 11.68 11.09
CA VAL A 443 -9.98 11.16 12.26
C VAL A 443 -8.46 11.25 12.07
N PRO A 444 -7.68 11.70 13.07
CA PRO A 444 -6.22 11.81 12.99
C PRO A 444 -5.50 10.46 13.24
N GLY A 445 -5.96 9.40 12.58
CA GLY A 445 -5.33 8.08 12.53
C GLY A 445 -6.27 7.09 11.86
N HIS A 446 -6.42 5.88 12.40
CA HIS A 446 -7.26 4.85 11.78
C HIS A 446 -8.74 5.10 12.01
N ALA A 447 -9.59 4.79 11.04
CA ALA A 447 -11.04 4.78 11.29
C ALA A 447 -11.44 3.54 12.13
N PHE A 448 -11.00 2.35 11.74
CA PHE A 448 -11.28 1.12 12.47
C PHE A 448 -10.02 0.29 12.67
N VAL A 449 -9.80 -0.17 13.89
CA VAL A 449 -8.80 -1.20 14.20
C VAL A 449 -9.48 -2.42 14.80
N VAL A 450 -9.20 -3.58 14.22
CA VAL A 450 -9.73 -4.88 14.63
C VAL A 450 -8.60 -5.71 15.25
N GLY A 451 -8.88 -6.36 16.37
CA GLY A 451 -7.92 -7.21 17.03
C GLY A 451 -8.51 -8.27 17.95
N GLY A 452 -7.61 -9.07 18.53
CA GLY A 452 -7.97 -10.15 19.44
C GLY A 452 -8.80 -11.25 18.76
N THR A 453 -9.76 -11.77 19.49
CA THR A 453 -10.64 -12.89 19.11
C THR A 453 -11.94 -12.43 18.42
N GLN A 454 -11.91 -11.24 17.79
CA GLN A 454 -13.06 -10.69 17.06
C GLN A 454 -13.63 -11.71 16.06
N GLN A 455 -14.93 -11.97 16.10
CA GLN A 455 -15.57 -12.99 15.28
C GLN A 455 -17.02 -12.65 14.94
N TYR A 456 -17.50 -13.05 13.75
CA TYR A 456 -18.89 -12.85 13.31
C TYR A 456 -19.33 -11.38 13.44
N PHE A 457 -18.93 -10.54 12.51
CA PHE A 457 -19.27 -9.13 12.55
C PHE A 457 -19.46 -8.52 11.17
N GLN A 458 -20.16 -7.40 11.11
CA GLN A 458 -20.52 -6.80 9.84
C GLN A 458 -20.59 -5.28 9.88
N PHE A 459 -20.18 -4.67 8.76
CA PHE A 459 -20.36 -3.28 8.42
C PHE A 459 -21.44 -3.18 7.35
N LEU A 460 -22.53 -2.49 7.67
CA LEU A 460 -23.65 -2.26 6.76
C LEU A 460 -23.77 -0.75 6.54
N ASN A 461 -23.46 -0.26 5.34
CA ASN A 461 -23.46 1.18 5.04
C ASN A 461 -22.59 1.97 6.05
N VAL A 462 -21.33 1.57 6.17
CA VAL A 462 -20.30 2.26 6.96
C VAL A 462 -19.39 3.01 6.01
N ASN A 463 -19.40 4.34 6.09
CA ASN A 463 -18.72 5.21 5.15
C ASN A 463 -17.63 6.02 5.82
N ILE A 464 -16.52 6.19 5.14
CA ILE A 464 -15.43 7.07 5.51
C ILE A 464 -15.21 8.02 4.35
N LYS A 465 -15.84 9.19 4.44
CA LYS A 465 -15.96 10.15 3.34
C LYS A 465 -16.06 11.55 3.87
N LEU A 466 -15.75 12.54 3.05
CA LEU A 466 -15.88 13.94 3.45
C LEU A 466 -17.34 14.28 3.78
N PRO A 467 -17.58 15.24 4.70
CA PRO A 467 -18.92 15.78 4.90
C PRO A 467 -19.49 16.31 3.56
N PRO A 468 -20.79 16.18 3.30
CA PRO A 468 -21.42 16.78 2.13
C PRO A 468 -21.11 18.28 2.04
N ASN A 469 -20.75 18.75 0.85
CA ASN A 469 -20.42 20.16 0.56
C ASN A 469 -19.27 20.75 1.40
N SER A 470 -18.36 19.91 1.92
CA SER A 470 -17.20 20.37 2.68
C SER A 470 -16.16 21.03 1.78
N ASP A 471 -15.76 22.25 2.14
CA ASP A 471 -14.65 22.99 1.51
C ASP A 471 -13.28 22.74 2.14
N ARG A 472 -13.22 21.90 3.18
CA ARG A 472 -11.99 21.51 3.88
C ARG A 472 -11.00 20.86 2.91
N PRO A 473 -9.68 20.95 3.18
CA PRO A 473 -8.71 20.10 2.52
C PRO A 473 -9.13 18.63 2.57
N LYS A 474 -8.97 17.92 1.46
CA LYS A 474 -9.53 16.57 1.29
C LYS A 474 -8.68 15.53 2.02
N ILE A 475 -9.13 15.16 3.21
CA ILE A 475 -8.62 14.05 4.02
C ILE A 475 -9.72 13.55 4.97
N THR A 476 -9.89 12.24 5.08
CA THR A 476 -10.79 11.63 6.08
C THR A 476 -9.98 10.94 7.17
N CYS A 477 -9.03 10.09 6.83
CA CYS A 477 -8.19 9.38 7.77
C CYS A 477 -6.72 9.74 7.55
N SER A 478 -6.01 9.96 8.66
CA SER A 478 -4.57 10.15 8.61
C SER A 478 -3.78 8.83 8.65
N ALA A 479 -4.46 7.68 8.64
CA ALA A 479 -3.91 6.33 8.51
C ALA A 479 -4.89 5.45 7.71
N ASP A 480 -4.82 4.12 7.87
CA ASP A 480 -5.73 3.17 7.22
C ASP A 480 -7.19 3.41 7.63
N HIS A 481 -8.10 3.22 6.70
CA HIS A 481 -9.53 3.24 6.97
C HIS A 481 -9.97 2.06 7.85
N LEU A 482 -9.51 0.84 7.54
CA LEU A 482 -9.83 -0.39 8.29
C LEU A 482 -8.61 -1.30 8.41
N HIS A 483 -8.15 -1.58 9.63
CA HIS A 483 -6.94 -2.36 9.85
C HIS A 483 -7.18 -3.54 10.80
N PHE A 484 -6.98 -4.77 10.32
CA PHE A 484 -7.04 -5.98 11.13
C PHE A 484 -5.62 -6.35 11.55
N THR A 485 -5.38 -6.44 12.85
CA THR A 485 -4.11 -6.95 13.38
C THR A 485 -4.16 -8.44 13.70
N ARG A 486 -5.38 -8.96 13.90
CA ARG A 486 -5.75 -10.37 14.08
C ARG A 486 -7.25 -10.49 14.29
N SER A 487 -7.83 -11.63 13.96
CA SER A 487 -9.23 -11.96 14.28
C SER A 487 -9.46 -13.48 14.26
N CYS A 488 -10.70 -13.90 14.50
CA CYS A 488 -11.18 -15.27 14.28
C CYS A 488 -12.09 -15.38 13.04
N GLY A 489 -12.11 -14.35 12.18
CA GLY A 489 -12.80 -14.35 10.89
C GLY A 489 -14.30 -14.03 10.93
N TYR A 490 -14.96 -14.33 9.81
CA TYR A 490 -16.40 -14.10 9.57
C TYR A 490 -16.77 -12.62 9.61
N PHE A 491 -16.33 -11.88 8.59
CA PHE A 491 -16.59 -10.45 8.44
C PHE A 491 -17.37 -10.14 7.15
N LYS A 492 -18.39 -9.28 7.25
CA LYS A 492 -19.08 -8.70 6.08
C LYS A 492 -18.89 -7.20 5.99
N MET A 493 -18.65 -6.70 4.79
CA MET A 493 -18.64 -5.28 4.45
C MET A 493 -19.56 -5.07 3.26
N ILE A 494 -20.72 -4.44 3.50
CA ILE A 494 -21.79 -4.35 2.51
C ILE A 494 -22.22 -2.89 2.34
N GLY A 495 -22.17 -2.40 1.11
CA GLY A 495 -22.68 -1.07 0.75
C GLY A 495 -21.87 0.08 1.37
N CYS A 496 -20.57 -0.09 1.54
CA CYS A 496 -19.69 0.86 2.22
C CYS A 496 -18.89 1.73 1.23
N GLU A 497 -18.56 2.96 1.63
CA GLU A 497 -17.78 3.91 0.82
C GLU A 497 -16.56 4.43 1.58
N PHE A 498 -15.34 4.18 1.12
CA PHE A 498 -14.09 4.65 1.74
C PHE A 498 -13.30 5.56 0.78
N SER A 499 -13.03 6.79 1.18
CA SER A 499 -12.33 7.77 0.36
C SER A 499 -11.41 8.72 1.12
N TYR A 500 -10.45 9.32 0.40
CA TYR A 500 -9.53 10.36 0.91
C TYR A 500 -8.74 9.97 2.17
N GLY A 501 -8.48 8.67 2.36
CA GLY A 501 -7.53 8.16 3.34
C GLY A 501 -6.10 8.33 2.85
N VAL A 502 -5.18 8.60 3.76
CA VAL A 502 -3.76 8.77 3.44
C VAL A 502 -2.95 7.46 3.45
N ASP A 503 -3.56 6.37 3.92
CA ASP A 503 -3.04 5.00 3.85
C ASP A 503 -4.09 4.07 3.20
N ASP A 504 -4.06 2.78 3.50
CA ASP A 504 -4.89 1.77 2.82
C ASP A 504 -6.39 1.89 3.13
N CYS A 505 -7.24 1.53 2.16
CA CYS A 505 -8.67 1.41 2.42
C CYS A 505 -8.97 0.25 3.39
N ALA A 506 -8.29 -0.87 3.24
CA ALA A 506 -8.33 -1.89 4.27
C ALA A 506 -7.11 -2.79 4.22
N ASN A 507 -6.66 -3.25 5.38
CA ASN A 507 -5.62 -4.26 5.53
C ASN A 507 -6.14 -5.42 6.39
N PHE A 508 -6.28 -6.60 5.80
CA PHE A 508 -6.83 -7.81 6.43
C PHE A 508 -5.75 -8.85 6.65
N HIS A 509 -5.19 -8.91 7.87
CA HIS A 509 -4.13 -9.83 8.22
C HIS A 509 -4.19 -10.30 9.68
N ASP A 510 -3.40 -11.33 9.96
CA ASP A 510 -2.95 -11.67 11.30
C ASP A 510 -1.45 -11.36 11.41
N CYS A 511 -1.00 -10.81 12.53
CA CYS A 511 0.43 -10.63 12.77
C CYS A 511 1.14 -11.98 12.81
N SER A 512 2.16 -12.14 11.96
CA SER A 512 3.11 -13.25 12.00
C SER A 512 4.39 -12.81 12.70
N GLY A 513 5.25 -13.77 13.04
CA GLY A 513 6.58 -13.51 13.61
C GLY A 513 7.69 -14.11 12.77
N PHE A 514 8.91 -13.60 12.93
CA PHE A 514 10.11 -14.24 12.40
C PHE A 514 11.10 -14.53 13.52
N ALA A 515 11.70 -15.72 13.51
CA ALA A 515 12.69 -16.13 14.50
C ALA A 515 13.73 -17.10 13.95
N ARG A 516 14.87 -17.21 14.62
CA ARG A 516 15.93 -18.19 14.30
C ARG A 516 16.12 -19.16 15.44
N ARG A 517 16.52 -20.38 15.12
CA ARG A 517 16.89 -21.39 16.11
C ARG A 517 17.97 -20.85 17.05
N HIS A 518 17.73 -20.97 18.35
CA HIS A 518 18.70 -20.70 19.40
C HIS A 518 19.18 -21.99 20.06
N THR A 519 18.25 -22.90 20.40
CA THR A 519 18.55 -24.24 20.94
C THR A 519 17.72 -25.31 20.25
N ASP A 520 17.74 -26.55 20.76
CA ASP A 520 16.84 -27.62 20.32
C ASP A 520 15.35 -27.36 20.65
N TYR A 521 15.08 -26.44 21.58
CA TYR A 521 13.73 -26.15 22.09
C TYR A 521 13.38 -24.65 22.05
N SER A 522 14.27 -23.77 21.58
CA SER A 522 14.00 -22.33 21.60
C SER A 522 14.38 -21.59 20.33
N LEU A 523 13.61 -20.54 20.05
CA LEU A 523 13.79 -19.61 18.93
C LEU A 523 14.07 -18.20 19.46
N MET A 524 14.99 -17.47 18.83
CA MET A 524 15.23 -16.05 19.06
C MET A 524 14.44 -15.23 18.05
N THR A 525 13.50 -14.40 18.52
CA THR A 525 12.69 -13.55 17.65
C THR A 525 13.51 -12.43 17.02
N GLN A 526 13.07 -11.99 15.85
CA GLN A 526 13.58 -10.79 15.19
C GLN A 526 12.41 -9.85 14.90
N ASN A 527 12.43 -8.66 15.51
CA ASN A 527 11.38 -7.65 15.37
C ASN A 527 9.96 -8.22 15.61
N THR A 528 9.82 -9.13 16.57
CA THR A 528 8.52 -9.76 16.88
C THR A 528 8.39 -9.87 18.39
N GLU A 529 7.23 -9.47 18.91
CA GLU A 529 6.86 -9.74 20.30
C GLU A 529 6.92 -11.25 20.59
N GLY A 530 7.26 -11.62 21.82
CA GLY A 530 7.14 -13.02 22.23
C GLY A 530 5.69 -13.47 22.39
N PHE A 531 5.48 -14.79 22.39
CA PHE A 531 4.16 -15.37 22.54
C PHE A 531 3.85 -15.71 24.00
N PRO A 532 2.60 -15.55 24.48
CA PRO A 532 2.23 -15.99 25.82
C PRO A 532 2.44 -17.50 26.03
N LYS A 533 2.75 -17.91 27.26
CA LYS A 533 2.77 -19.33 27.66
C LYS A 533 1.47 -20.03 27.28
N GLY A 534 1.57 -21.26 26.78
CA GLY A 534 0.46 -22.09 26.31
C GLY A 534 0.02 -21.80 24.87
N THR A 535 0.54 -20.74 24.23
CA THR A 535 0.23 -20.44 22.83
C THR A 535 0.70 -21.59 21.93
N LYS A 536 -0.18 -22.04 21.03
CA LYS A 536 0.16 -22.99 19.98
C LYS A 536 0.64 -22.23 18.74
N VAL A 537 1.86 -22.50 18.29
CA VAL A 537 2.51 -21.80 17.17
C VAL A 537 2.82 -22.80 16.06
N GLU A 538 2.32 -22.55 14.86
CA GLU A 538 2.77 -23.24 13.66
C GLU A 538 4.08 -22.59 13.17
N LEU A 539 5.06 -23.43 12.79
CA LEU A 539 6.28 -22.96 12.14
C LEU A 539 6.23 -23.22 10.62
N ARG A 540 6.52 -22.17 9.86
CA ARG A 540 6.89 -22.24 8.44
C ARG A 540 8.37 -21.99 8.30
N GLN A 541 9.00 -22.60 7.30
CA GLN A 541 10.38 -22.29 6.93
C GLN A 541 10.48 -20.86 6.37
N GLY A 542 11.68 -20.31 6.27
CA GLY A 542 11.90 -18.94 5.77
C GLY A 542 11.40 -18.66 4.34
N ASP A 543 11.10 -19.68 3.54
CA ASP A 543 10.46 -19.57 2.22
C ASP A 543 8.94 -19.79 2.22
N TYR A 544 8.34 -19.87 3.43
CA TYR A 544 6.95 -20.25 3.75
C TYR A 544 6.58 -21.73 3.60
N SER A 545 7.49 -22.60 3.13
CA SER A 545 7.19 -24.03 3.06
C SER A 545 6.91 -24.61 4.47
N PRO A 546 6.06 -25.65 4.59
CA PRO A 546 5.73 -26.22 5.90
C PRO A 546 6.98 -26.74 6.61
N ALA A 547 7.16 -26.37 7.89
CA ALA A 547 8.12 -27.06 8.75
C ALA A 547 7.53 -28.35 9.37
N ASN A 548 6.23 -28.62 9.12
CA ASN A 548 5.45 -29.73 9.67
C ASN A 548 5.51 -29.78 11.21
N PHE A 549 5.35 -28.62 11.84
CA PHE A 549 5.47 -28.47 13.28
C PHE A 549 4.42 -27.49 13.82
N ILE A 550 3.76 -27.90 14.90
CA ILE A 550 2.97 -27.03 15.78
C ILE A 550 3.47 -27.30 17.20
N GLY A 551 3.98 -26.26 17.85
CA GLY A 551 4.54 -26.36 19.20
C GLY A 551 3.81 -25.48 20.20
N THR A 552 3.97 -25.81 21.47
CA THR A 552 3.42 -25.11 22.63
C THR A 552 4.49 -24.25 23.26
N VAL A 553 4.20 -22.95 23.40
CA VAL A 553 5.12 -22.03 24.08
C VAL A 553 5.14 -22.37 25.57
N LYS A 554 6.27 -22.85 26.07
CA LYS A 554 6.54 -23.13 27.49
C LYS A 554 6.75 -21.82 28.25
N GLU A 555 7.55 -20.93 27.69
CA GLU A 555 7.86 -19.60 28.23
C GLU A 555 8.44 -18.68 27.15
N THR A 556 8.40 -17.38 27.43
CA THR A 556 9.00 -16.33 26.60
C THR A 556 9.90 -15.50 27.51
N ILE A 557 11.18 -15.42 27.16
CA ILE A 557 12.21 -14.73 27.92
C ILE A 557 12.56 -13.41 27.19
N PRO A 558 12.39 -12.24 27.83
CA PRO A 558 12.79 -10.96 27.23
C PRO A 558 14.31 -10.87 27.12
N VAL A 559 14.83 -10.64 25.91
CA VAL A 559 16.27 -10.47 25.66
C VAL A 559 16.59 -9.01 25.33
N ASN A 560 15.87 -8.42 24.37
CA ASN A 560 15.89 -6.98 24.10
C ASN A 560 14.49 -6.51 23.66
N PRO A 561 13.57 -6.26 24.62
CA PRO A 561 12.20 -5.84 24.34
C PRO A 561 12.09 -4.57 23.49
N ALA A 562 13.02 -3.61 23.67
CA ALA A 562 13.03 -2.37 22.90
C ALA A 562 13.23 -2.61 21.40
N LYS A 563 13.85 -3.74 21.02
CA LYS A 563 14.02 -4.19 19.63
C LYS A 563 13.12 -5.39 19.29
N ARG A 564 12.16 -5.73 20.16
CA ARG A 564 11.30 -6.90 20.04
C ARG A 564 12.08 -8.19 19.79
N VAL A 565 13.07 -8.44 20.65
CA VAL A 565 13.87 -9.67 20.65
C VAL A 565 13.60 -10.44 21.93
N TYR A 566 13.08 -11.64 21.78
CA TYR A 566 12.71 -12.57 22.85
C TYR A 566 13.22 -13.96 22.51
N GLU A 567 13.57 -14.75 23.53
CA GLU A 567 13.72 -16.19 23.38
C GLU A 567 12.37 -16.86 23.68
N VAL A 568 11.80 -17.54 22.68
CA VAL A 568 10.56 -18.30 22.82
C VAL A 568 10.92 -19.77 22.96
N VAL A 569 10.64 -20.34 24.13
CA VAL A 569 10.94 -21.73 24.48
C VAL A 569 9.68 -22.58 24.27
N PHE A 570 9.83 -23.72 23.61
CA PHE A 570 8.78 -24.67 23.30
C PHE A 570 8.86 -25.92 24.19
N GLU A 571 7.72 -26.58 24.39
CA GLU A 571 7.66 -27.89 25.06
C GLU A 571 8.24 -29.00 24.17
N GLU A 572 8.03 -28.88 22.86
CA GLU A 572 8.42 -29.84 21.84
C GLU A 572 9.77 -29.49 21.20
N LYS A 573 10.52 -30.52 20.79
CA LYS A 573 11.78 -30.34 20.06
C LYS A 573 11.51 -29.71 18.69
N LEU A 574 12.25 -28.65 18.36
CA LEU A 574 12.09 -27.89 17.13
C LEU A 574 12.49 -28.71 15.88
N PRO A 575 11.81 -28.53 14.73
CA PRO A 575 12.17 -29.18 13.46
C PRO A 575 13.43 -28.55 12.86
N GLU A 576 14.12 -29.26 11.96
CA GLU A 576 15.30 -28.70 11.26
C GLU A 576 15.00 -27.31 10.66
N GLN A 577 15.86 -26.34 10.94
CA GLN A 577 15.78 -25.02 10.33
C GLN A 577 16.37 -25.08 8.93
N LYS A 578 15.53 -24.79 7.93
CA LYS A 578 15.95 -24.58 6.55
C LYS A 578 15.93 -23.08 6.25
N TYR A 579 16.79 -22.64 5.33
CA TYR A 579 16.93 -21.23 4.99
C TYR A 579 17.28 -20.36 6.21
N ASP A 580 16.85 -19.09 6.22
CA ASP A 580 17.32 -18.06 7.13
C ASP A 580 16.67 -18.09 8.53
N GLY A 581 15.65 -18.94 8.75
CA GLY A 581 14.85 -18.97 9.99
C GLY A 581 13.46 -19.56 9.80
N PHE A 582 12.58 -19.32 10.77
CA PHE A 582 11.18 -19.70 10.75
C PHE A 582 10.27 -18.48 10.74
N VAL A 583 9.15 -18.59 10.02
CA VAL A 583 7.98 -17.73 10.21
C VAL A 583 7.05 -18.41 11.21
N MET A 584 6.55 -17.66 12.17
CA MET A 584 5.74 -18.14 13.29
C MET A 584 4.29 -17.67 13.15
N PHE A 585 3.36 -18.60 13.07
CA PHE A 585 1.92 -18.31 13.02
C PHE A 585 1.26 -18.68 14.34
N ASN A 586 0.56 -17.73 14.95
CA ASN A 586 -0.20 -17.98 16.17
C ASN A 586 -1.55 -18.58 15.83
N THR A 587 -1.74 -19.85 16.17
CA THR A 587 -2.94 -20.61 15.80
C THR A 587 -4.19 -20.21 16.58
N ALA A 588 -4.07 -19.33 17.59
CA ALA A 588 -5.22 -18.75 18.27
C ALA A 588 -5.99 -17.75 17.39
N TYR A 589 -5.38 -17.28 16.30
CA TYR A 589 -5.98 -16.33 15.37
C TYR A 589 -6.03 -16.93 13.97
N ASN A 590 -7.04 -16.51 13.23
CA ASN A 590 -7.30 -16.91 11.86
C ASN A 590 -8.27 -15.88 11.27
N THR A 591 -7.74 -14.80 10.70
CA THR A 591 -8.54 -13.90 9.88
C THR A 591 -8.90 -14.64 8.60
N HIS A 592 -10.18 -14.93 8.41
CA HIS A 592 -10.70 -15.64 7.24
C HIS A 592 -12.20 -15.37 7.05
N ASN A 593 -12.76 -15.84 5.95
CA ASN A 593 -14.19 -15.75 5.62
C ASN A 593 -14.70 -14.30 5.55
N LEU A 594 -14.20 -13.57 4.54
CA LEU A 594 -14.52 -12.16 4.32
C LEU A 594 -15.44 -11.99 3.11
N LEU A 595 -16.57 -11.33 3.30
CA LEU A 595 -17.46 -10.89 2.21
C LEU A 595 -17.38 -9.37 2.08
N ILE A 596 -16.90 -8.88 0.94
CA ILE A 596 -16.85 -7.46 0.59
C ILE A 596 -17.73 -7.27 -0.64
N LYS A 597 -18.85 -6.58 -0.48
CA LYS A 597 -19.91 -6.53 -1.50
C LYS A 597 -20.50 -5.14 -1.67
N ASP A 598 -20.70 -4.73 -2.91
CA ASP A 598 -21.38 -3.47 -3.27
C ASP A 598 -20.69 -2.23 -2.65
N CYS A 599 -19.36 -2.29 -2.49
CA CYS A 599 -18.56 -1.21 -1.87
C CYS A 599 -17.88 -0.30 -2.91
N HIS A 600 -17.54 0.91 -2.49
CA HIS A 600 -16.84 1.90 -3.31
C HIS A 600 -15.59 2.43 -2.59
N PHE A 601 -14.42 2.18 -3.16
CA PHE A 601 -13.13 2.62 -2.68
C PHE A 601 -12.57 3.64 -3.67
N HIS A 602 -12.28 4.87 -3.23
CA HIS A 602 -11.80 5.87 -4.18
C HIS A 602 -10.96 7.01 -3.61
N ASP A 603 -10.16 7.65 -4.46
CA ASP A 603 -9.37 8.84 -4.13
C ASP A 603 -8.47 8.66 -2.89
N THR A 604 -7.86 7.48 -2.73
CA THR A 604 -6.94 7.20 -1.62
C THR A 604 -5.48 7.27 -2.03
N VAL A 605 -4.64 7.60 -1.05
CA VAL A 605 -3.22 7.92 -1.26
C VAL A 605 -2.33 6.68 -1.35
N CYS A 606 -2.70 5.58 -0.69
CA CYS A 606 -1.98 4.32 -0.74
C CYS A 606 -2.78 3.26 -1.52
N ARG A 607 -2.91 2.04 -0.98
CA ARG A 607 -3.53 0.91 -1.66
C ARG A 607 -5.05 0.93 -1.44
N GLY A 608 -5.77 0.19 -2.29
CA GLY A 608 -7.16 -0.16 -2.01
C GLY A 608 -7.23 -1.20 -0.89
N LEU A 609 -7.35 -2.48 -1.24
CA LEU A 609 -7.45 -3.57 -0.26
C LEU A 609 -6.18 -4.41 -0.24
N LEU A 610 -5.66 -4.61 0.97
CA LEU A 610 -4.63 -5.59 1.31
C LEU A 610 -5.33 -6.83 1.87
N ILE A 611 -5.32 -7.91 1.10
CA ILE A 611 -5.86 -9.21 1.46
C ILE A 611 -4.70 -10.15 1.78
N LEU A 612 -4.47 -10.43 3.06
CA LEU A 612 -3.42 -11.33 3.54
C LEU A 612 -4.02 -12.52 4.33
N CYS A 613 -5.22 -12.91 3.94
CA CYS A 613 -6.08 -13.90 4.61
C CYS A 613 -6.77 -14.82 3.59
N ARG A 614 -7.55 -15.78 4.11
CA ARG A 614 -8.21 -16.84 3.32
C ARG A 614 -9.72 -16.62 3.21
N ASP A 615 -10.32 -17.33 2.25
CA ASP A 615 -11.77 -17.43 2.05
C ASP A 615 -12.40 -16.03 1.89
N THR A 616 -12.03 -15.34 0.81
CA THR A 616 -12.45 -13.95 0.57
C THR A 616 -13.23 -13.82 -0.72
N THR A 617 -14.38 -13.16 -0.66
CA THR A 617 -15.17 -12.76 -1.83
C THR A 617 -15.22 -11.24 -1.91
N ILE A 618 -14.79 -10.69 -3.05
CA ILE A 618 -14.94 -9.28 -3.42
C ILE A 618 -15.87 -9.24 -4.62
N GLU A 619 -17.06 -8.68 -4.45
CA GLU A 619 -18.12 -8.73 -5.46
C GLU A 619 -18.79 -7.36 -5.66
N ASN A 620 -19.05 -7.00 -6.92
CA ASN A 620 -19.77 -5.79 -7.29
C ASN A 620 -19.17 -4.50 -6.71
N CYS A 621 -17.86 -4.46 -6.49
CA CYS A 621 -17.18 -3.30 -5.90
C CYS A 621 -16.63 -2.36 -6.97
N ARG A 622 -16.44 -1.09 -6.60
CA ARG A 622 -15.78 -0.07 -7.43
C ARG A 622 -14.47 0.38 -6.78
N PHE A 623 -13.41 0.41 -7.55
CA PHE A 623 -12.09 0.91 -7.18
C PHE A 623 -11.71 2.05 -8.11
N GLU A 624 -11.58 3.27 -7.61
CA GLU A 624 -11.40 4.45 -8.47
C GLU A 624 -10.30 5.39 -7.99
N ARG A 625 -9.41 5.79 -8.90
CA ARG A 625 -8.43 6.85 -8.65
C ARG A 625 -7.54 6.61 -7.41
N HIS A 626 -7.16 5.35 -7.19
CA HIS A 626 -6.16 5.01 -6.19
C HIS A 626 -4.77 5.41 -6.66
N ASN A 627 -3.96 5.94 -5.74
CA ASN A 627 -2.58 6.29 -6.05
C ASN A 627 -1.67 5.06 -6.14
N MET A 628 -1.93 4.01 -5.36
CA MET A 628 -1.30 2.71 -5.51
C MET A 628 -2.27 1.68 -6.10
N GLY A 629 -1.85 0.41 -6.16
CA GLY A 629 -2.67 -0.68 -6.66
C GLY A 629 -3.98 -0.84 -5.87
N ALA A 630 -5.06 -1.16 -6.57
CA ALA A 630 -6.39 -1.37 -5.99
C ALA A 630 -6.45 -2.61 -5.11
N LEU A 631 -5.74 -3.68 -5.48
CA LEU A 631 -5.72 -4.93 -4.72
C LEU A 631 -4.29 -5.45 -4.52
N LYS A 632 -4.01 -5.92 -3.31
CA LYS A 632 -2.81 -6.71 -2.98
C LYS A 632 -3.21 -8.02 -2.32
N PHE A 633 -2.78 -9.14 -2.91
CA PHE A 633 -2.84 -10.46 -2.32
C PHE A 633 -1.44 -10.83 -1.85
N GLU A 634 -1.22 -10.77 -0.54
CA GLU A 634 0.13 -10.69 0.00
C GLU A 634 0.30 -11.51 1.27
N THR A 635 1.54 -11.82 1.62
CA THR A 635 1.96 -12.15 2.98
C THR A 635 3.46 -11.94 3.05
N GLY A 636 4.00 -11.66 4.23
CA GLY A 636 5.43 -11.46 4.31
C GLY A 636 5.98 -11.28 5.70
N TYR A 637 7.30 -11.16 5.75
CA TYR A 637 8.03 -10.77 6.95
C TYR A 637 9.20 -9.87 6.58
N THR A 638 9.51 -8.93 7.45
CA THR A 638 10.72 -8.11 7.41
C THR A 638 11.50 -8.27 8.70
N PHE A 639 12.79 -8.00 8.64
CA PHE A 639 13.68 -8.09 9.80
C PHE A 639 13.57 -6.91 10.76
N ASN A 640 12.85 -5.85 10.40
CA ASN A 640 12.90 -4.58 11.11
C ASN A 640 11.61 -3.73 11.09
N VAL A 641 10.57 -4.08 10.32
CA VAL A 641 9.35 -3.28 10.26
C VAL A 641 8.07 -4.09 10.53
N TRP A 642 7.53 -4.79 9.53
CA TRP A 642 6.28 -5.55 9.62
C TRP A 642 6.47 -7.04 9.30
N SER A 643 5.55 -7.86 9.81
CA SER A 643 5.40 -9.30 9.55
C SER A 643 3.92 -9.66 9.63
N GLU A 644 3.29 -9.85 8.46
CA GLU A 644 1.83 -9.86 8.33
C GLU A 644 1.33 -10.99 7.41
N GLY A 645 0.21 -11.58 7.82
CA GLY A 645 -0.53 -12.59 7.06
C GLY A 645 -0.02 -14.02 7.27
N TYR A 646 -0.94 -14.97 7.13
CA TYR A 646 -0.66 -16.41 7.15
C TYR A 646 -0.76 -17.05 5.76
N GLY A 647 -0.73 -16.22 4.71
CA GLY A 647 -0.96 -16.61 3.32
C GLY A 647 -2.38 -16.37 2.84
N VAL A 648 -2.55 -16.43 1.53
CA VAL A 648 -3.81 -16.17 0.84
C VAL A 648 -4.27 -17.44 0.15
N LYS A 649 -5.54 -17.79 0.34
CA LYS A 649 -6.14 -18.97 -0.27
C LYS A 649 -7.64 -18.77 -0.47
N ASN A 650 -8.17 -19.32 -1.56
CA ASN A 650 -9.61 -19.34 -1.86
C ASN A 650 -10.19 -17.93 -1.92
N VAL A 651 -9.79 -17.18 -2.94
CA VAL A 651 -10.24 -15.80 -3.16
C VAL A 651 -11.00 -15.69 -4.48
N VAL A 652 -12.12 -14.98 -4.46
CA VAL A 652 -12.91 -14.63 -5.64
C VAL A 652 -13.05 -13.11 -5.73
N VAL A 653 -12.70 -12.54 -6.89
CA VAL A 653 -12.96 -11.14 -7.26
C VAL A 653 -13.82 -11.15 -8.51
N ARG A 654 -15.06 -10.69 -8.40
CA ARG A 654 -16.00 -10.74 -9.53
C ARG A 654 -16.87 -9.50 -9.68
N ASN A 655 -17.24 -9.22 -10.93
CA ASN A 655 -18.18 -8.16 -11.28
C ASN A 655 -17.78 -6.77 -10.74
N CYS A 656 -16.49 -6.55 -10.49
CA CYS A 656 -15.97 -5.28 -9.99
C CYS A 656 -15.56 -4.36 -11.15
N LYS A 657 -15.53 -3.07 -10.86
CA LYS A 657 -15.03 -2.04 -11.76
C LYS A 657 -13.79 -1.37 -11.17
N PHE A 658 -12.72 -1.32 -11.96
CA PHE A 658 -11.48 -0.63 -11.65
C PHE A 658 -11.33 0.53 -12.62
N TYR A 659 -11.15 1.74 -12.11
CA TYR A 659 -10.98 2.95 -12.93
C TYR A 659 -9.78 3.75 -12.44
N LYS A 660 -8.79 4.00 -13.32
CA LYS A 660 -7.57 4.75 -12.99
C LYS A 660 -6.92 4.28 -11.68
N SER A 661 -6.63 2.98 -11.60
CA SER A 661 -5.89 2.43 -10.47
C SER A 661 -4.38 2.71 -10.61
N ASN A 662 -3.69 2.85 -9.48
CA ASN A 662 -2.25 3.08 -9.39
C ASN A 662 -1.73 4.33 -10.14
N ILE A 663 -2.40 5.48 -10.00
CA ILE A 663 -2.06 6.74 -10.72
C ILE A 663 -0.63 7.21 -10.43
N ALA A 664 -0.09 6.92 -9.24
CA ALA A 664 1.30 7.24 -8.90
C ALA A 664 2.32 6.25 -9.50
N GLU A 665 1.85 5.26 -10.27
CA GLU A 665 2.66 4.28 -11.00
C GLU A 665 3.60 3.47 -10.09
N HIS A 666 3.15 3.15 -8.86
CA HIS A 666 3.93 2.34 -7.93
C HIS A 666 4.24 0.97 -8.53
N LYS A 667 5.51 0.58 -8.45
CA LYS A 667 6.05 -0.57 -9.16
C LYS A 667 6.32 -1.75 -8.23
N HIS A 668 6.16 -2.98 -8.73
CA HIS A 668 6.75 -4.20 -8.16
C HIS A 668 7.50 -4.93 -9.26
N GLY A 669 8.70 -5.44 -8.96
CA GLY A 669 9.56 -6.07 -9.97
C GLY A 669 9.88 -5.19 -11.19
N GLY A 670 9.82 -3.86 -11.04
CA GLY A 670 10.02 -2.89 -12.13
C GLY A 670 8.76 -2.52 -12.93
N TYR A 671 7.59 -3.08 -12.60
CA TYR A 671 6.34 -2.84 -13.33
C TYR A 671 5.29 -2.12 -12.47
N ALA A 672 4.73 -1.03 -13.00
CA ALA A 672 3.50 -0.45 -12.45
C ALA A 672 2.34 -1.44 -12.64
N ARG A 673 1.44 -1.53 -11.65
CA ARG A 673 0.37 -2.54 -11.63
C ARG A 673 -0.85 -2.15 -10.80
N ASP A 674 -2.03 -2.53 -11.25
CA ASP A 674 -3.29 -2.35 -10.53
C ASP A 674 -3.47 -3.39 -9.43
N ILE A 675 -3.13 -4.65 -9.72
CA ILE A 675 -3.18 -5.77 -8.78
C ILE A 675 -1.78 -6.32 -8.54
N PHE A 676 -1.44 -6.59 -7.27
CA PHE A 676 -0.22 -7.33 -6.91
C PHE A 676 -0.58 -8.65 -6.22
N MET A 677 0.07 -9.73 -6.61
CA MET A 677 0.07 -11.01 -5.91
C MET A 677 1.52 -11.39 -5.62
N GLY A 678 1.86 -11.63 -4.36
CA GLY A 678 3.22 -12.04 -4.01
C GLY A 678 3.54 -11.99 -2.54
N VAL A 679 4.83 -11.98 -2.25
CA VAL A 679 5.34 -11.94 -0.88
C VAL A 679 6.35 -10.82 -0.71
N TYR A 680 6.49 -10.33 0.51
CA TYR A 680 7.67 -9.60 0.93
C TYR A 680 8.47 -10.43 1.94
N MET A 681 9.77 -10.55 1.74
CA MET A 681 10.62 -11.35 2.63
C MET A 681 11.90 -10.59 2.93
N LYS A 682 12.32 -10.66 4.19
CA LYS A 682 13.54 -10.08 4.78
C LYS A 682 13.50 -8.56 4.91
N LYS A 683 13.02 -7.84 3.89
CA LYS A 683 12.81 -6.39 3.88
C LYS A 683 11.64 -6.02 2.99
N ASP A 684 11.26 -4.74 2.99
CA ASP A 684 10.27 -4.19 2.08
C ASP A 684 10.69 -2.77 1.65
N PRO A 685 10.74 -2.45 0.34
CA PRO A 685 10.49 -3.33 -0.81
C PRO A 685 11.53 -4.44 -0.95
N THR A 686 11.11 -5.58 -1.50
CA THR A 686 11.98 -6.74 -1.75
C THR A 686 12.02 -7.16 -3.22
N ASP A 687 13.12 -7.79 -3.61
CA ASP A 687 13.31 -8.48 -4.89
C ASP A 687 13.34 -10.01 -4.72
N VAL A 688 12.80 -10.53 -3.61
CA VAL A 688 12.79 -11.96 -3.28
C VAL A 688 11.38 -12.54 -3.44
N GLY A 689 11.24 -13.52 -4.33
CA GLY A 689 10.08 -14.40 -4.43
C GLY A 689 10.34 -15.79 -3.86
N THR A 690 9.29 -16.61 -3.74
CA THR A 690 9.38 -18.02 -3.34
C THR A 690 8.65 -18.90 -4.35
N MET A 691 9.16 -20.11 -4.59
CA MET A 691 8.46 -21.11 -5.40
C MET A 691 7.36 -21.85 -4.63
N TYR A 692 7.32 -21.70 -3.30
CA TYR A 692 6.24 -22.26 -2.50
C TYR A 692 4.98 -21.39 -2.64
N PRO A 693 3.85 -21.94 -3.11
CA PRO A 693 2.66 -21.16 -3.43
C PRO A 693 1.84 -20.82 -2.17
N ILE A 694 2.40 -20.00 -1.28
CA ILE A 694 1.70 -19.52 -0.07
C ILE A 694 0.52 -18.60 -0.42
N ILE A 695 0.57 -17.97 -1.59
CA ILE A 695 -0.55 -17.27 -2.23
C ILE A 695 -1.14 -18.24 -3.25
N SER A 696 -2.39 -18.65 -3.10
CA SER A 696 -2.97 -19.66 -3.99
C SER A 696 -4.48 -19.58 -4.14
N ASP A 697 -5.01 -20.31 -5.12
CA ASP A 697 -6.45 -20.47 -5.33
C ASP A 697 -7.17 -19.11 -5.43
N ILE A 698 -6.84 -18.33 -6.46
CA ILE A 698 -7.40 -17.00 -6.72
C ILE A 698 -8.15 -17.00 -8.06
N LEU A 699 -9.40 -16.51 -8.05
CA LEU A 699 -10.24 -16.30 -9.23
C LEU A 699 -10.54 -14.81 -9.38
N ILE A 700 -10.23 -14.25 -10.55
CA ILE A 700 -10.59 -12.89 -10.94
C ILE A 700 -11.41 -12.96 -12.23
N GLU A 701 -12.71 -12.68 -12.16
CA GLU A 701 -13.59 -12.86 -13.31
C GLU A 701 -14.66 -11.79 -13.52
N ASN A 702 -15.05 -11.58 -14.77
CA ASN A 702 -16.15 -10.69 -15.16
C ASN A 702 -15.98 -9.24 -14.64
N ASN A 703 -14.73 -8.80 -14.45
CA ASN A 703 -14.43 -7.43 -14.02
C ASN A 703 -14.15 -6.53 -15.23
N ILE A 704 -14.31 -5.22 -15.03
CA ILE A 704 -13.97 -4.20 -16.02
C ILE A 704 -12.83 -3.35 -15.46
N PHE A 705 -11.76 -3.21 -16.22
CA PHE A 705 -10.65 -2.32 -15.92
C PHE A 705 -10.60 -1.22 -16.97
N GLU A 706 -10.67 0.01 -16.52
CA GLU A 706 -10.64 1.22 -17.32
C GLU A 706 -9.45 2.08 -16.89
N GLU A 707 -8.64 2.49 -17.86
CA GLU A 707 -7.51 3.40 -17.68
C GLU A 707 -6.47 2.93 -16.66
N SER A 708 -6.11 1.64 -16.70
CA SER A 708 -5.03 1.07 -15.89
C SER A 708 -3.70 1.77 -16.14
N SER A 709 -2.97 2.18 -15.10
CA SER A 709 -1.71 2.91 -15.28
C SER A 709 -0.57 2.03 -15.81
N GLY A 710 -0.63 0.71 -15.58
CA GLY A 710 0.39 -0.25 -15.97
C GLY A 710 -0.19 -1.64 -16.22
N LEU A 711 0.43 -2.70 -15.69
CA LEU A 711 -0.12 -4.05 -15.74
C LEU A 711 -1.48 -4.12 -15.03
N ILE A 712 -2.36 -5.00 -15.50
CA ILE A 712 -3.53 -5.43 -14.73
C ILE A 712 -3.07 -6.14 -13.47
N ALA A 713 -2.16 -7.10 -13.60
CA ALA A 713 -1.59 -7.78 -12.43
C ALA A 713 -0.11 -8.15 -12.59
N TYR A 714 0.63 -7.96 -11.50
CA TYR A 714 1.92 -8.59 -11.26
C TYR A 714 1.72 -9.83 -10.37
N ILE A 715 2.02 -11.01 -10.90
CA ILE A 715 1.67 -12.31 -10.32
C ILE A 715 2.96 -13.06 -9.94
N SER A 716 3.24 -13.17 -8.64
CA SER A 716 4.43 -13.81 -8.10
C SER A 716 4.13 -14.72 -6.91
N SER A 717 4.94 -15.75 -6.71
CA SER A 717 4.84 -16.66 -5.56
C SER A 717 3.46 -17.31 -5.43
N THR A 718 2.84 -17.64 -6.58
CA THR A 718 1.44 -18.10 -6.63
C THR A 718 1.27 -19.56 -7.07
N GLY A 719 0.16 -20.18 -6.65
CA GLY A 719 -0.32 -21.45 -7.18
C GLY A 719 -1.81 -21.41 -7.52
N ASN A 720 -2.19 -21.90 -8.70
CA ASN A 720 -3.61 -21.97 -9.12
C ASN A 720 -4.32 -20.60 -9.13
N VAL A 721 -3.87 -19.72 -10.02
CA VAL A 721 -4.53 -18.42 -10.27
C VAL A 721 -5.31 -18.52 -11.57
N THR A 722 -6.57 -18.08 -11.59
CA THR A 722 -7.41 -18.00 -12.80
C THR A 722 -7.93 -16.58 -12.98
N ILE A 723 -7.64 -15.97 -14.12
CA ILE A 723 -8.12 -14.64 -14.52
C ILE A 723 -8.89 -14.81 -15.83
N ARG A 724 -10.22 -14.65 -15.80
CA ARG A 724 -11.05 -14.95 -16.97
C ARG A 724 -12.19 -13.97 -17.22
N ASN A 725 -12.59 -13.83 -18.48
CA ASN A 725 -13.77 -13.06 -18.88
C ASN A 725 -13.76 -11.59 -18.40
N ASN A 726 -12.58 -11.02 -18.15
CA ASN A 726 -12.46 -9.61 -17.80
C ASN A 726 -12.34 -8.75 -19.06
N LYS A 727 -12.72 -7.47 -18.97
CA LYS A 727 -12.62 -6.49 -20.05
C LYS A 727 -11.61 -5.39 -19.68
N PHE A 728 -10.73 -5.03 -20.60
CA PHE A 728 -9.70 -3.99 -20.42
C PHE A 728 -9.88 -2.88 -21.46
N ILE A 729 -10.00 -1.64 -20.99
CA ILE A 729 -10.29 -0.44 -21.82
C ILE A 729 -9.29 0.66 -21.42
N ASN A 730 -8.63 1.27 -22.40
CA ASN A 730 -7.61 2.30 -22.13
C ASN A 730 -7.64 3.38 -23.21
N ASN A 731 -8.55 4.33 -23.12
CA ASN A 731 -8.78 5.35 -24.14
C ASN A 731 -8.06 6.67 -23.86
N GLU A 732 -7.38 6.78 -22.72
CA GLU A 732 -6.68 7.99 -22.29
C GLU A 732 -5.18 7.76 -22.08
N SER A 733 -4.37 8.81 -22.26
CA SER A 733 -2.95 8.81 -21.88
C SER A 733 -2.78 8.86 -20.36
N MET A 734 -1.78 8.15 -19.85
CA MET A 734 -1.31 8.18 -18.46
C MET A 734 0.09 8.80 -18.39
N LYS A 735 0.58 9.08 -17.17
CA LYS A 735 1.85 9.81 -16.95
C LYS A 735 3.03 9.22 -17.74
N SER A 736 3.22 7.90 -17.73
CA SER A 736 4.34 7.24 -18.39
C SER A 736 3.97 6.41 -19.63
N ASP A 737 2.67 6.23 -19.93
CA ASP A 737 2.15 5.39 -21.04
C ASP A 737 2.98 4.12 -21.29
N PHE A 738 3.09 3.27 -20.26
CA PHE A 738 3.96 2.10 -20.33
C PHE A 738 3.55 1.15 -21.47
N PRO A 739 4.52 0.56 -22.20
CA PRO A 739 4.21 -0.35 -23.31
C PRO A 739 3.44 -1.59 -22.87
N TYR A 740 3.71 -2.06 -21.65
CA TYR A 740 3.09 -3.23 -21.04
C TYR A 740 1.72 -2.92 -20.39
N ARG A 741 1.18 -1.71 -20.59
CA ARG A 741 -0.11 -1.30 -20.04
C ARG A 741 -1.21 -2.28 -20.42
N ALA A 742 -2.10 -2.56 -19.47
CA ALA A 742 -3.14 -3.60 -19.55
C ALA A 742 -2.61 -5.02 -19.77
N GLY A 743 -1.31 -5.27 -19.57
CA GLY A 743 -0.71 -6.60 -19.60
C GLY A 743 -0.69 -7.31 -18.24
N PHE A 744 -0.08 -8.48 -18.21
CA PHE A 744 0.19 -9.27 -17.01
C PHE A 744 1.68 -9.62 -16.94
N TYR A 745 2.24 -9.75 -15.74
CA TYR A 745 3.59 -10.31 -15.57
C TYR A 745 3.56 -11.48 -14.58
N VAL A 746 4.00 -12.67 -15.01
CA VAL A 746 3.97 -13.90 -14.21
C VAL A 746 5.39 -14.39 -13.91
N THR A 747 5.69 -14.63 -12.63
CA THR A 747 6.98 -15.14 -12.16
C THR A 747 6.77 -15.98 -10.90
N TYR A 748 7.71 -16.83 -10.51
CA TYR A 748 7.62 -17.65 -9.28
C TYR A 748 6.25 -18.33 -9.08
N SER A 749 5.62 -18.78 -10.17
CA SER A 749 4.20 -19.15 -10.14
C SER A 749 3.97 -20.45 -10.88
N SER A 750 2.93 -21.17 -10.46
CA SER A 750 2.51 -22.40 -11.11
C SER A 750 1.01 -22.49 -11.33
N ASN A 751 0.62 -23.10 -12.45
CA ASN A 751 -0.79 -23.35 -12.79
C ASN A 751 -1.64 -22.06 -12.91
N THR A 752 -1.03 -20.98 -13.41
CA THR A 752 -1.71 -19.71 -13.72
C THR A 752 -2.45 -19.82 -15.06
N LYS A 753 -3.72 -19.40 -15.09
CA LYS A 753 -4.57 -19.37 -16.28
C LYS A 753 -5.08 -17.95 -16.49
N ILE A 754 -4.78 -17.35 -17.63
CA ILE A 754 -5.30 -16.05 -18.05
C ILE A 754 -6.05 -16.30 -19.35
N VAL A 755 -7.37 -16.44 -19.29
CA VAL A 755 -8.14 -17.00 -20.42
C VAL A 755 -9.41 -16.22 -20.72
N ASN A 756 -9.82 -16.17 -21.99
CA ASN A 756 -11.10 -15.59 -22.41
C ASN A 756 -11.31 -14.12 -21.99
N ASN A 757 -10.22 -13.37 -21.74
CA ASN A 757 -10.33 -11.94 -21.45
C ASN A 757 -10.38 -11.13 -22.75
N THR A 758 -10.96 -9.93 -22.70
CA THR A 758 -11.13 -9.06 -23.86
C THR A 758 -10.40 -7.73 -23.66
N TRP A 759 -9.50 -7.41 -24.58
CA TRP A 759 -8.87 -6.10 -24.70
C TRP A 759 -9.59 -5.30 -25.77
N VAL A 760 -9.96 -4.06 -25.46
CA VAL A 760 -10.29 -3.07 -26.48
C VAL A 760 -8.98 -2.48 -27.00
N GLN A 761 -8.78 -2.52 -28.32
CA GLN A 761 -7.58 -1.98 -28.97
C GLN A 761 -7.41 -0.51 -28.61
N SER A 762 -6.17 -0.09 -28.33
CA SER A 762 -5.87 1.29 -28.00
C SER A 762 -4.43 1.65 -28.33
N LYS A 763 -4.22 2.88 -28.80
CA LYS A 763 -2.87 3.46 -28.99
C LYS A 763 -2.11 3.67 -27.67
N TYR A 764 -2.81 3.75 -26.54
CA TYR A 764 -2.23 3.96 -25.22
C TYR A 764 -1.84 2.65 -24.52
N ALA A 765 -2.33 1.51 -25.01
CA ALA A 765 -1.90 0.17 -24.60
C ALA A 765 -1.42 -0.59 -25.84
N PRO A 766 -0.26 -0.24 -26.42
CA PRO A 766 0.18 -0.75 -27.73
C PRO A 766 0.66 -2.21 -27.69
N TYR A 767 1.07 -2.74 -26.52
CA TYR A 767 1.56 -4.11 -26.38
C TYR A 767 0.87 -4.86 -25.22
N PRO A 768 -0.46 -5.05 -25.26
CA PRO A 768 -1.14 -5.84 -24.24
C PRO A 768 -0.74 -7.30 -24.41
N ALA A 769 -0.22 -7.92 -23.35
CA ALA A 769 0.14 -9.34 -23.38
C ALA A 769 0.25 -9.95 -21.97
N VAL A 770 0.33 -11.27 -21.93
CA VAL A 770 0.75 -12.02 -20.75
C VAL A 770 2.26 -12.27 -20.83
N PHE A 771 3.04 -11.45 -20.14
CA PHE A 771 4.48 -11.61 -19.99
C PHE A 771 4.80 -12.60 -18.87
N TYR A 772 5.91 -13.33 -18.99
CA TYR A 772 6.35 -14.23 -17.93
C TYR A 772 7.86 -14.45 -17.88
N ASP A 773 8.35 -14.83 -16.71
CA ASP A 773 9.70 -15.36 -16.53
C ASP A 773 9.70 -16.89 -16.72
N PRO A 774 10.30 -17.43 -17.80
CA PRO A 774 10.32 -18.87 -18.07
C PRO A 774 11.12 -19.67 -17.04
N ALA A 775 12.05 -19.05 -16.30
CA ALA A 775 12.86 -19.75 -15.30
C ALA A 775 12.07 -20.12 -14.04
N THR A 776 11.00 -19.37 -13.75
CA THR A 776 10.26 -19.46 -12.49
C THR A 776 8.76 -19.70 -12.68
N THR A 777 8.29 -19.74 -13.92
CA THR A 777 6.87 -19.96 -14.25
C THR A 777 6.65 -21.36 -14.80
N LYS A 778 5.69 -22.10 -14.25
CA LYS A 778 5.35 -23.47 -14.69
C LYS A 778 3.86 -23.59 -15.00
N LYS A 779 3.50 -24.29 -16.09
CA LYS A 779 2.11 -24.58 -16.47
C LYS A 779 1.25 -23.30 -16.61
N LEU A 780 1.80 -22.27 -17.24
CA LEU A 780 1.05 -21.07 -17.62
C LEU A 780 0.16 -21.38 -18.83
N ILE A 781 -1.11 -20.98 -18.76
CA ILE A 781 -2.05 -21.04 -19.89
C ILE A 781 -2.56 -19.62 -20.17
N ALA A 782 -2.29 -19.12 -21.38
CA ALA A 782 -2.83 -17.87 -21.88
C ALA A 782 -3.52 -18.09 -23.24
N LYS A 783 -4.84 -18.36 -23.23
CA LYS A 783 -5.61 -18.81 -24.40
C LYS A 783 -7.01 -18.18 -24.45
N GLY A 784 -7.59 -18.06 -25.65
CA GLY A 784 -8.91 -17.45 -25.86
C GLY A 784 -8.99 -15.95 -25.53
N ASN A 785 -7.86 -15.31 -25.27
CA ASN A 785 -7.78 -13.88 -25.02
C ASN A 785 -7.93 -13.11 -26.33
N LYS A 786 -8.96 -12.26 -26.42
CA LYS A 786 -9.31 -11.51 -27.62
C LYS A 786 -8.86 -10.06 -27.55
N ILE A 787 -8.49 -9.51 -28.69
CA ILE A 787 -8.38 -8.05 -28.89
C ILE A 787 -9.41 -7.64 -29.93
N ILE A 788 -10.23 -6.66 -29.61
CA ILE A 788 -11.31 -6.16 -30.48
C ILE A 788 -11.05 -4.70 -30.85
N SER A 789 -11.58 -4.25 -31.98
CA SER A 789 -11.57 -2.83 -32.34
C SER A 789 -12.36 -2.00 -31.32
N GLU A 790 -12.03 -0.71 -31.22
CA GLU A 790 -12.78 0.28 -30.42
C GLU A 790 -14.28 0.31 -30.75
#